data_AF-A0A1A3BUE7-F1
#
_entry.id   AF-A0A1A3BUE7-F1
#
_cell.length_a   1.000
_cell.length_b   1.000
_cell.length_c   1.000
_cell.angle_alpha   90.00
_cell.angle_beta   90.00
_cell.angle_gamma   90.00
#
_symmetry.space_group_name_H-M   'P 1'
#
loop_
_entity.id
_entity.type
_entity.pdbx_description
1 polymer ?
#
loop_
_entity_poly.entity_id
_entity_poly.type
_entity_poly.pdbx_seq_one_letter_code
_entity_poly.pdbx_strand_id
1 'polypeptide(L)'
;MPATGVVERPADLTAGWLALAIGSPVAEFSYERIGTGQMSECYRVALTYAEGGSGPASVVLKVAATDPVSRQTGLALGLYEREVRFYTDIAPRIGGPVAPCYSSGFDADTGAFHLLLGDAGPATVGDEIRGASAEQAMLALAELGRLHGPLLGDSAAASADWLNRDAPVNQALISGLYAGFAERYADQIAPEHRAVCERLVGSFDAYLAAEAGDDRIRGLVHGDYRLDNMLFGQPGADRPLTVVDWQTVTWGPAMTDVAYFLGCALPVEVRRAHYEPLLRAYHGALGAKAPISFDDVRDGVRRQSFFGVMMAIISSMLVERTDRGDEMFMTMLQRHCQHVLDVGALDVLPEPIVPEPLSPAADDEGEHAAGDEPLWNESWYYDFVDPRQEIGGWVRLGLYPNLKASWVNGLVCGPGIPTYALIDFEGTGAIDLVLTAVEPLQRYRVTMHGRGQAYDDPAALLRNESGRPVEIAMELEWTTVGRPYQYRVTPRYEFPCTVSGTVRVDGRELTFTDVPGQRDHSWGVRDWWAMDWVWSALHLDDGTHLHGVDIRIPGAPPFGVGYVQPPGEPLIELQTVTAQQSFSDNGLPLQTTLTLTPGDVTATAEVRGHAPVLLTSPDGRISHFPRAWATVTTADGRTGVGWLEWNRNQTT
;
A
#
# COMPACT_ATOMS: atom_id res chain seq x y z
N MET A 1 -27.05 11.00 36.23
CA MET A 1 -26.27 10.76 35.01
C MET A 1 -27.08 11.23 33.82
N PRO A 2 -26.75 12.37 33.19
CA PRO A 2 -27.37 12.74 31.92
C PRO A 2 -26.38 12.51 30.76
N ALA A 3 -26.88 11.82 29.73
CA ALA A 3 -26.24 11.36 28.50
C ALA A 3 -24.95 12.10 28.06
N THR A 4 -23.80 11.46 28.30
CA THR A 4 -22.47 11.82 27.77
C THR A 4 -22.24 11.14 26.42
N GLY A 5 -23.05 11.47 25.42
CA GLY A 5 -22.81 10.99 24.05
C GLY A 5 -21.56 11.66 23.45
N VAL A 6 -20.93 10.99 22.48
CA VAL A 6 -19.91 11.60 21.63
C VAL A 6 -20.55 12.74 20.85
N VAL A 7 -19.89 13.90 20.80
CA VAL A 7 -20.33 15.05 20.00
C VAL A 7 -19.89 14.81 18.56
N GLU A 8 -20.84 14.67 17.62
CA GLU A 8 -20.47 14.44 16.22
C GLU A 8 -20.38 15.72 15.41
N ARG A 9 -21.15 16.75 15.79
CA ARG A 9 -21.26 18.02 15.08
C ARG A 9 -21.39 19.19 16.05
N PRO A 10 -20.99 20.41 15.67
CA PRO A 10 -21.12 21.58 16.54
C PRO A 10 -22.58 21.91 16.90
N ALA A 11 -23.55 21.49 16.08
CA ALA A 11 -24.98 21.66 16.36
C ALA A 11 -25.48 20.76 17.51
N ASP A 12 -24.73 19.74 17.90
CA ASP A 12 -25.07 18.86 19.03
C ASP A 12 -24.68 19.50 20.38
N LEU A 13 -23.87 20.59 20.36
CA LEU A 13 -23.49 21.32 21.56
C LEU A 13 -24.70 22.03 22.18
N THR A 14 -24.70 22.11 23.51
CA THR A 14 -25.63 22.94 24.28
C THR A 14 -24.87 23.73 25.34
N ALA A 15 -25.43 24.86 25.79
CA ALA A 15 -24.82 25.65 26.87
C ALA A 15 -24.65 24.82 28.15
N GLY A 16 -25.61 23.94 28.47
CA GLY A 16 -25.51 23.02 29.62
C GLY A 16 -24.38 22.00 29.47
N TRP A 17 -24.18 21.45 28.27
CA TRP A 17 -23.08 20.53 28.00
C TRP A 17 -21.72 21.23 28.11
N LEU A 18 -21.58 22.43 27.50
CA LEU A 18 -20.36 23.24 27.59
C LEU A 18 -20.07 23.65 29.03
N ALA A 19 -21.10 23.98 29.82
CA ALA A 19 -20.91 24.34 31.22
C ALA A 19 -20.34 23.18 32.05
N LEU A 20 -20.77 21.96 31.76
CA LEU A 20 -20.23 20.74 32.39
C LEU A 20 -18.79 20.47 31.93
N ALA A 21 -18.51 20.56 30.64
CA ALA A 21 -17.17 20.30 30.09
C ALA A 21 -16.13 21.33 30.57
N ILE A 22 -16.50 22.61 30.63
CA ILE A 22 -15.61 23.70 31.07
C ILE A 22 -15.54 23.79 32.60
N GLY A 23 -16.56 23.32 33.31
CA GLY A 23 -16.68 23.47 34.76
C GLY A 23 -17.10 24.88 35.21
N SER A 24 -17.81 25.63 34.36
CA SER A 24 -18.22 27.02 34.60
C SER A 24 -19.54 27.32 33.89
N PRO A 25 -20.46 28.11 34.47
CA PRO A 25 -21.80 28.30 33.90
C PRO A 25 -21.76 29.12 32.59
N VAL A 26 -21.90 28.42 31.46
CA VAL A 26 -22.03 29.03 30.12
C VAL A 26 -23.48 29.43 29.88
N ALA A 27 -23.71 30.69 29.49
CA ALA A 27 -25.03 31.23 29.14
C ALA A 27 -25.33 31.05 27.65
N GLU A 28 -24.39 31.45 26.80
CA GLU A 28 -24.53 31.44 25.34
C GLU A 28 -23.22 31.00 24.69
N PHE A 29 -23.32 30.47 23.47
CA PHE A 29 -22.17 30.14 22.66
C PHE A 29 -22.47 30.35 21.17
N SER A 30 -21.42 30.54 20.39
CA SER A 30 -21.48 30.53 18.93
C SER A 30 -20.29 29.75 18.40
N TYR A 31 -20.37 29.25 17.16
CA TYR A 31 -19.27 28.51 16.55
C TYR A 31 -19.04 28.89 15.10
N GLU A 32 -17.79 28.82 14.68
CA GLU A 32 -17.35 29.00 13.30
C GLU A 32 -16.38 27.87 12.91
N ARG A 33 -16.44 27.42 11.66
CA ARG A 33 -15.50 26.41 11.15
C ARG A 33 -14.14 27.05 10.96
N ILE A 34 -13.09 26.37 11.41
CA ILE A 34 -11.69 26.80 11.26
C ILE A 34 -10.83 25.67 10.71
N GLY A 35 -9.70 26.02 10.11
CA GLY A 35 -8.76 25.05 9.53
C GLY A 35 -9.24 24.43 8.21
N THR A 36 -8.37 23.61 7.63
CA THR A 36 -8.54 22.99 6.30
C THR A 36 -8.40 21.47 6.32
N GLY A 37 -8.57 20.86 7.50
CA GLY A 37 -8.42 19.41 7.69
C GLY A 37 -9.36 18.60 6.80
N GLN A 38 -8.82 17.51 6.23
CA GLN A 38 -9.56 16.59 5.37
C GLN A 38 -10.16 15.40 6.16
N MET A 39 -9.43 14.91 7.18
CA MET A 39 -9.83 13.75 7.98
C MET A 39 -10.70 14.11 9.20
N SER A 40 -10.70 15.38 9.62
CA SER A 40 -11.45 15.89 10.76
C SER A 40 -11.81 17.35 10.54
N GLU A 41 -12.83 17.83 11.25
CA GLU A 41 -13.30 19.21 11.19
C GLU A 41 -13.04 19.92 12.53
N CYS A 42 -12.57 21.16 12.46
CA CYS A 42 -12.34 21.99 13.64
C CYS A 42 -13.31 23.19 13.64
N TYR A 43 -13.82 23.52 14.82
CA TYR A 43 -14.71 24.64 15.04
C TYR A 43 -14.23 25.46 16.22
N ARG A 44 -14.06 26.77 16.05
CA ARG A 44 -13.89 27.68 17.18
C ARG A 44 -15.25 27.93 17.80
N VAL A 45 -15.38 27.70 19.10
CA VAL A 45 -16.59 27.92 19.89
C VAL A 45 -16.35 29.09 20.83
N ALA A 46 -16.97 30.23 20.56
CA ALA A 46 -16.93 31.40 21.44
C ALA A 46 -17.95 31.25 22.59
N LEU A 47 -17.53 31.57 23.82
CA LEU A 47 -18.30 31.34 25.05
C LEU A 47 -18.66 32.65 25.74
N THR A 48 -19.92 32.78 26.14
CA THR A 48 -20.40 33.84 27.03
C THR A 48 -20.88 33.21 28.33
N TYR A 49 -20.31 33.64 29.46
CA TYR A 49 -20.63 33.09 30.78
C TYR A 49 -21.83 33.77 31.43
N ALA A 50 -22.58 33.01 32.22
CA ALA A 50 -23.60 33.55 33.12
C ALA A 50 -22.97 34.31 34.29
N GLU A 51 -23.77 35.06 35.05
CA GLU A 51 -23.31 35.80 36.23
C GLU A 51 -22.58 34.88 37.22
N GLY A 52 -21.36 35.27 37.63
CA GLY A 52 -20.49 34.46 38.50
C GLY A 52 -19.65 33.40 37.78
N GLY A 53 -19.83 33.20 36.47
CA GLY A 53 -18.99 32.33 35.64
C GLY A 53 -17.74 33.02 35.11
N SER A 54 -16.66 32.25 34.96
CA SER A 54 -15.43 32.67 34.29
C SER A 54 -14.75 31.48 33.63
N GLY A 55 -13.93 31.73 32.61
CA GLY A 55 -13.25 30.68 31.86
C GLY A 55 -12.71 31.22 30.52
N PRO A 56 -12.26 30.33 29.62
CA PRO A 56 -11.75 30.75 28.32
C PRO A 56 -12.82 31.48 27.49
N ALA A 57 -12.42 32.53 26.78
CA ALA A 57 -13.32 33.24 25.86
C ALA A 57 -13.75 32.37 24.66
N SER A 58 -12.90 31.41 24.27
CA SER A 58 -13.19 30.42 23.24
C SER A 58 -12.49 29.10 23.48
N VAL A 59 -13.05 28.04 22.91
CA VAL A 59 -12.47 26.69 22.84
C VAL A 59 -12.55 26.18 21.41
N VAL A 60 -11.81 25.12 21.09
CA VAL A 60 -11.84 24.45 19.78
C VAL A 60 -12.51 23.10 19.93
N LEU A 61 -13.58 22.87 19.18
CA LEU A 61 -14.18 21.56 19.00
C LEU A 61 -13.58 20.90 17.75
N LYS A 62 -12.91 19.77 17.90
CA LYS A 62 -12.50 18.89 16.80
C LYS A 62 -13.40 17.66 16.77
N VAL A 63 -13.93 17.32 15.61
CA VAL A 63 -14.82 16.16 15.38
C VAL A 63 -14.43 15.42 14.10
N ALA A 64 -14.90 14.18 13.95
CA ALA A 64 -14.71 13.40 12.72
C ALA A 64 -15.25 14.12 11.48
N ALA A 65 -14.67 13.83 10.31
CA ALA A 65 -15.17 14.36 9.05
C ALA A 65 -16.65 14.01 8.83
N THR A 66 -17.39 14.92 8.19
CA THR A 66 -18.78 14.67 7.78
C THR A 66 -18.88 13.73 6.57
N ASP A 67 -17.83 13.67 5.75
CA ASP A 67 -17.70 12.72 4.64
C ASP A 67 -17.50 11.27 5.15
N PRO A 68 -18.38 10.32 4.80
CA PRO A 68 -18.29 8.94 5.30
C PRO A 68 -17.01 8.20 4.88
N VAL A 69 -16.47 8.48 3.70
CA VAL A 69 -15.24 7.81 3.21
C VAL A 69 -14.05 8.26 4.04
N SER A 70 -13.88 9.57 4.20
CA SER A 70 -12.83 10.17 5.03
C SER A 70 -12.91 9.68 6.48
N ARG A 71 -14.13 9.58 7.02
CA ARG A 71 -14.39 9.03 8.36
C ARG A 71 -13.94 7.58 8.48
N GLN A 72 -14.34 6.73 7.52
CA GLN A 72 -13.98 5.31 7.53
C GLN A 72 -12.47 5.12 7.39
N THR A 73 -11.80 5.91 6.54
CA THR A 73 -10.34 5.87 6.39
C THR A 73 -9.64 6.26 7.69
N GLY A 74 -10.06 7.33 8.36
CA GLY A 74 -9.48 7.75 9.64
C GLY A 74 -9.64 6.71 10.74
N LEU A 75 -10.78 6.01 10.78
CA LEU A 75 -11.02 4.89 11.69
C LEU A 75 -10.13 3.68 11.36
N ALA A 76 -10.07 3.26 10.10
CA ALA A 76 -9.26 2.13 9.65
C ALA A 76 -7.77 2.33 9.93
N LEU A 77 -7.28 3.56 9.83
CA LEU A 77 -5.90 3.94 10.14
C LEU A 77 -5.66 4.21 11.65
N GLY A 78 -6.71 4.20 12.48
CA GLY A 78 -6.62 4.45 13.92
C GLY A 78 -6.32 5.89 14.32
N LEU A 79 -6.48 6.86 13.41
CA LEU A 79 -6.10 8.26 13.62
C LEU A 79 -6.89 8.92 14.76
N TYR A 80 -8.20 8.64 14.82
CA TYR A 80 -9.10 9.23 15.81
C TYR A 80 -8.84 8.70 17.22
N GLU A 81 -8.67 7.38 17.34
CA GLU A 81 -8.31 6.75 18.63
C GLU A 81 -7.00 7.33 19.15
N ARG A 82 -5.98 7.42 18.30
CA ARG A 82 -4.65 7.95 18.66
C ARG A 82 -4.72 9.35 19.23
N GLU A 83 -5.40 10.26 18.53
CA GLU A 83 -5.47 11.65 18.97
C GLU A 83 -6.25 11.78 20.29
N VAL A 84 -7.38 11.08 20.43
CA VAL A 84 -8.15 11.07 21.68
C VAL A 84 -7.32 10.53 22.84
N ARG A 85 -6.66 9.38 22.62
CA ARG A 85 -5.84 8.74 23.66
C ARG A 85 -4.58 9.51 23.99
N PHE A 86 -4.03 10.27 23.06
CA PHE A 86 -2.99 11.24 23.39
C PHE A 86 -3.48 12.24 24.44
N TYR A 87 -4.65 12.87 24.24
CA TYR A 87 -5.16 13.85 25.19
C TYR A 87 -5.63 13.25 26.52
N THR A 88 -6.06 11.98 26.57
CA THR A 88 -6.50 11.33 27.81
C THR A 88 -5.37 10.66 28.59
N ASP A 89 -4.45 9.99 27.89
CA ASP A 89 -3.49 9.07 28.50
C ASP A 89 -2.07 9.67 28.57
N ILE A 90 -1.73 10.58 27.65
CA ILE A 90 -0.37 11.13 27.51
C ILE A 90 -0.29 12.60 27.94
N ALA A 91 -1.12 13.48 27.39
CA ALA A 91 -1.11 14.91 27.66
C ALA A 91 -1.12 15.27 29.16
N PRO A 92 -1.86 14.58 30.05
CA PRO A 92 -1.83 14.87 31.49
C PRO A 92 -0.49 14.58 32.18
N ARG A 93 0.39 13.79 31.54
CA ARG A 93 1.71 13.40 32.05
C ARG A 93 2.83 14.34 31.60
N ILE A 94 2.54 15.25 30.67
CA ILE A 94 3.53 16.13 30.03
C ILE A 94 3.13 17.60 30.16
N GLY A 95 4.14 18.48 30.14
CA GLY A 95 3.94 19.91 29.94
C GLY A 95 4.31 20.30 28.51
N GLY A 96 4.40 21.61 28.25
CA GLY A 96 4.88 22.14 26.98
C GLY A 96 3.76 22.65 26.07
N PRO A 97 3.88 22.50 24.74
CA PRO A 97 3.04 23.21 23.78
C PRO A 97 1.68 22.52 23.52
N VAL A 98 1.08 21.86 24.52
CA VAL A 98 -0.17 21.10 24.35
C VAL A 98 -1.35 21.92 24.90
N ALA A 99 -2.44 22.02 24.12
CA ALA A 99 -3.66 22.68 24.56
C ALA A 99 -4.35 21.89 25.68
N PRO A 100 -4.94 22.55 26.71
CA PRO A 100 -5.78 21.88 27.68
C PRO A 100 -6.95 21.16 26.99
N CYS A 101 -7.25 19.92 27.41
CA CYS A 101 -8.43 19.20 26.96
C CYS A 101 -9.52 19.28 28.02
N TYR A 102 -10.66 19.87 27.67
CA TYR A 102 -11.84 20.02 28.53
C TYR A 102 -12.79 18.83 28.42
N SER A 103 -12.87 18.19 27.26
CA SER A 103 -13.70 17.01 27.04
C SER A 103 -13.18 16.21 25.84
N SER A 104 -13.33 14.90 25.91
CA SER A 104 -13.00 13.99 24.83
C SER A 104 -14.03 12.86 24.76
N GLY A 105 -14.22 12.28 23.58
CA GLY A 105 -15.07 11.11 23.37
C GLY A 105 -14.66 10.38 22.10
N PHE A 106 -14.77 9.05 22.12
CA PHE A 106 -14.49 8.20 20.97
C PHE A 106 -15.43 6.99 21.00
N ASP A 107 -16.03 6.70 19.86
CA ASP A 107 -16.85 5.52 19.61
C ASP A 107 -16.18 4.68 18.51
N ALA A 108 -15.72 3.49 18.90
CA ALA A 108 -14.98 2.59 18.01
C ALA A 108 -15.88 1.93 16.94
N ASP A 109 -17.18 1.80 17.20
CA ASP A 109 -18.12 1.13 16.28
C ASP A 109 -18.49 2.07 15.12
N THR A 110 -18.62 3.37 15.40
CA THR A 110 -19.07 4.38 14.44
C THR A 110 -17.93 5.25 13.89
N GLY A 111 -16.76 5.24 14.55
CA GLY A 111 -15.67 6.17 14.26
C GLY A 111 -15.96 7.62 14.64
N ALA A 112 -17.04 7.87 15.38
CA ALA A 112 -17.34 9.18 15.92
C ALA A 112 -16.34 9.55 17.02
N PHE A 113 -15.87 10.79 17.03
CA PHE A 113 -15.05 11.31 18.12
C PHE A 113 -15.24 12.80 18.31
N HIS A 114 -14.92 13.28 19.51
CA HIS A 114 -14.75 14.70 19.76
C HIS A 114 -13.55 14.98 20.67
N LEU A 115 -12.95 16.16 20.46
CA LEU A 115 -12.03 16.80 21.38
C LEU A 115 -12.46 18.26 21.57
N LEU A 116 -12.64 18.68 22.82
CA LEU A 116 -12.88 20.06 23.20
C LEU A 116 -11.60 20.62 23.84
N LEU A 117 -10.86 21.40 23.08
CA LEU A 117 -9.51 21.86 23.41
C LEU A 117 -9.49 23.36 23.72
N GLY A 118 -8.52 23.82 24.52
CA GLY A 118 -8.27 25.25 24.70
C GLY A 118 -7.85 25.93 23.39
N ASP A 119 -8.46 27.07 23.11
CA ASP A 119 -8.05 27.90 21.97
C ASP A 119 -6.61 28.44 22.21
N ALA A 120 -5.83 28.54 21.15
CA ALA A 120 -4.48 29.10 21.20
C ALA A 120 -4.47 30.62 20.97
N GLY A 121 -5.62 31.19 20.61
CA GLY A 121 -5.76 32.62 20.35
C GLY A 121 -5.33 33.51 21.53
N PRO A 122 -4.66 34.65 21.28
CA PRO A 122 -4.18 35.12 19.97
C PRO A 122 -2.89 34.40 19.51
N ALA A 123 -2.93 33.73 18.35
CA ALA A 123 -1.77 33.03 17.78
C ALA A 123 -1.76 33.11 16.24
N THR A 124 -0.60 32.86 15.64
CA THR A 124 -0.40 32.80 14.19
C THR A 124 0.12 31.43 13.80
N VAL A 125 -0.47 30.82 12.78
CA VAL A 125 0.00 29.53 12.23
C VAL A 125 1.36 29.71 11.57
N GLY A 126 2.22 28.68 11.67
CA GLY A 126 3.44 28.61 10.89
C GLY A 126 3.16 28.51 9.38
N ASP A 127 4.19 28.74 8.58
CA ASP A 127 4.12 28.66 7.12
C ASP A 127 5.27 27.78 6.63
N GLU A 128 4.95 26.53 6.29
CA GLU A 128 5.94 25.54 5.88
C GLU A 128 6.71 25.94 4.61
N ILE A 129 6.03 26.59 3.67
CA ILE A 129 6.62 27.01 2.40
C ILE A 129 7.65 28.11 2.66
N ARG A 130 7.26 29.15 3.40
CA ARG A 130 8.17 30.25 3.76
C ARG A 130 9.31 29.79 4.67
N GLY A 131 9.02 28.84 5.57
CA GLY A 131 9.95 28.37 6.59
C GLY A 131 10.07 29.31 7.81
N ALA A 132 10.55 28.74 8.92
CA ALA A 132 10.69 29.40 10.21
C ALA A 132 11.87 30.36 10.26
N SER A 133 11.74 31.40 11.10
CA SER A 133 12.91 32.15 11.58
C SER A 133 13.73 31.32 12.57
N ALA A 134 14.97 31.74 12.83
CA ALA A 134 15.82 31.07 13.82
C ALA A 134 15.17 31.10 15.22
N GLU A 135 14.52 32.20 15.61
CA GLU A 135 13.84 32.35 16.89
C GLU A 135 12.64 31.39 17.02
N GLN A 136 11.82 31.29 15.97
CA GLN A 136 10.70 30.35 15.92
C GLN A 136 11.18 28.89 16.04
N ALA A 137 12.25 28.55 15.33
CA ALA A 137 12.83 27.21 15.35
C ALA A 137 13.45 26.86 16.72
N MET A 138 14.14 27.81 17.35
CA MET A 138 14.67 27.65 18.71
C MET A 138 13.55 27.44 19.72
N LEU A 139 12.45 28.19 19.60
CA LEU A 139 11.26 28.01 20.45
C LEU A 139 10.64 26.62 20.22
N ALA A 140 10.38 26.23 18.98
CA ALA A 140 9.77 24.94 18.63
C ALA A 140 10.59 23.77 19.20
N LEU A 141 11.90 23.76 18.98
CA LEU A 141 12.78 22.71 19.49
C LEU A 141 12.89 22.70 21.02
N ALA A 142 12.89 23.87 21.67
CA ALA A 142 12.84 23.93 23.13
C ALA A 142 11.52 23.36 23.67
N GLU A 143 10.38 23.70 23.08
CA GLU A 143 9.08 23.16 23.47
C GLU A 143 8.96 21.66 23.22
N LEU A 144 9.50 21.16 22.10
CA LEU A 144 9.62 19.73 21.82
C LEU A 144 10.47 19.01 22.87
N GLY A 145 11.58 19.62 23.29
CA GLY A 145 12.41 19.07 24.38
C GLY A 145 11.64 18.96 25.70
N ARG A 146 10.84 19.96 26.07
CA ARG A 146 9.98 19.89 27.27
C ARG A 146 8.94 18.79 27.18
N LEU A 147 8.43 18.54 25.97
CA LEU A 147 7.45 17.51 25.70
C LEU A 147 8.06 16.09 25.79
N HIS A 148 9.24 15.89 25.21
CA HIS A 148 9.92 14.60 25.20
C HIS A 148 10.55 14.24 26.55
N GLY A 149 11.06 15.22 27.30
CA GLY A 149 11.84 15.01 28.53
C GLY A 149 11.19 14.03 29.54
N PRO A 150 9.91 14.19 29.91
CA PRO A 150 9.24 13.31 30.87
C PRO A 150 8.98 11.88 30.38
N LEU A 151 8.95 11.65 29.06
CA LEU A 151 8.55 10.38 28.45
C LEU A 151 9.71 9.64 27.79
N LEU A 152 10.92 10.19 27.75
CA LEU A 152 12.04 9.56 27.06
C LEU A 152 12.38 8.21 27.71
N GLY A 153 12.25 7.11 26.95
CA GLY A 153 12.45 5.74 27.45
C GLY A 153 11.36 5.24 28.41
N ASP A 154 10.17 5.85 28.44
CA ASP A 154 9.06 5.43 29.30
C ASP A 154 8.51 4.05 28.90
N SER A 155 8.63 3.06 29.80
CA SER A 155 8.22 1.68 29.52
C SER A 155 6.71 1.50 29.41
N ALA A 156 5.92 2.32 30.14
CA ALA A 156 4.46 2.23 30.10
C ALA A 156 3.89 2.68 28.75
N ALA A 157 4.43 3.75 28.18
CA ALA A 157 4.09 4.17 26.82
C ALA A 157 4.59 3.17 25.77
N ALA A 158 5.78 2.58 25.96
CA ALA A 158 6.31 1.56 25.06
C ALA A 158 5.42 0.31 24.94
N SER A 159 4.71 -0.06 26.02
CA SER A 159 3.81 -1.22 26.08
C SER A 159 2.36 -0.92 25.68
N ALA A 160 2.06 0.28 25.17
CA ALA A 160 0.69 0.66 24.84
C ALA A 160 0.36 0.30 23.39
N ASP A 161 -0.43 -0.76 23.17
CA ASP A 161 -0.76 -1.31 21.84
C ASP A 161 -1.40 -0.28 20.87
N TRP A 162 -2.12 0.72 21.39
CA TRP A 162 -2.71 1.78 20.57
C TRP A 162 -1.66 2.74 19.99
N LEU A 163 -0.54 2.91 20.70
CA LEU A 163 0.54 3.82 20.37
C LEU A 163 1.63 3.11 19.54
N ASN A 164 1.84 1.82 19.81
CA ASN A 164 2.84 0.95 19.18
C ASN A 164 2.16 0.02 18.15
N ARG A 165 1.84 0.56 16.97
CA ARG A 165 1.30 -0.21 15.84
C ARG A 165 2.33 -0.27 14.72
N ASP A 166 2.53 -1.45 14.16
CA ASP A 166 3.38 -1.64 12.99
C ASP A 166 2.84 -0.87 11.79
N ALA A 167 3.69 -0.06 11.16
CA ALA A 167 3.40 0.51 9.86
C ALA A 167 3.82 -0.51 8.78
N PRO A 168 2.94 -0.87 7.83
CA PRO A 168 3.21 -1.93 6.84
C PRO A 168 4.15 -1.48 5.70
N VAL A 169 5.08 -0.55 5.97
CA VAL A 169 6.03 -0.06 4.97
C VAL A 169 7.29 -0.90 5.02
N ASN A 170 7.57 -1.61 3.92
CA ASN A 170 8.78 -2.39 3.71
C ASN A 170 9.52 -1.93 2.44
N GLN A 171 10.70 -2.49 2.20
CA GLN A 171 11.55 -2.14 1.07
C GLN A 171 10.84 -2.37 -0.27
N ALA A 172 10.02 -3.41 -0.41
CA ALA A 172 9.27 -3.68 -1.63
C ALA A 172 8.26 -2.57 -1.93
N LEU A 173 7.44 -2.20 -0.95
CA LEU A 173 6.45 -1.14 -1.09
C LEU A 173 7.11 0.21 -1.42
N ILE A 174 8.13 0.62 -0.66
CA ILE A 174 8.79 1.90 -0.90
C ILE A 174 9.56 1.93 -2.23
N SER A 175 10.09 0.79 -2.69
CA SER A 175 10.72 0.68 -4.02
C SER A 175 9.69 0.92 -5.13
N GLY A 176 8.51 0.31 -5.04
CA GLY A 176 7.42 0.54 -6.00
C GLY A 176 6.93 1.98 -6.00
N LEU A 177 6.71 2.56 -4.81
CA LEU A 177 6.32 3.97 -4.68
C LEU A 177 7.41 4.91 -5.22
N TYR A 178 8.68 4.63 -4.95
CA TYR A 178 9.80 5.43 -5.44
C TYR A 178 9.94 5.35 -6.96
N ALA A 179 9.73 4.18 -7.59
CA ALA A 179 9.76 4.08 -9.05
C ALA A 179 8.75 5.04 -9.70
N GLY A 180 7.50 5.01 -9.23
CA GLY A 180 6.46 5.95 -9.71
C GLY A 180 6.76 7.41 -9.36
N PHE A 181 7.34 7.68 -8.19
CA PHE A 181 7.77 9.02 -7.78
C PHE A 181 8.88 9.58 -8.68
N ALA A 182 9.91 8.77 -8.94
CA ALA A 182 11.08 9.11 -9.71
C ALA A 182 10.77 9.35 -11.19
N GLU A 183 9.77 8.64 -11.73
CA GLU A 183 9.19 8.90 -13.05
C GLU A 183 8.38 10.20 -13.05
N ARG A 184 7.44 10.35 -12.11
CA ARG A 184 6.53 11.50 -12.02
C ARG A 184 7.27 12.83 -11.91
N TYR A 185 8.36 12.86 -11.14
CA TYR A 185 9.13 14.07 -10.85
C TYR A 185 10.54 14.02 -11.44
N ALA A 186 10.76 13.25 -12.52
CA ALA A 186 12.07 13.01 -13.10
C ALA A 186 12.89 14.29 -13.33
N ASP A 187 12.24 15.33 -13.86
CA ASP A 187 12.85 16.63 -14.18
C ASP A 187 12.99 17.59 -12.99
N GLN A 188 12.41 17.25 -11.84
CA GLN A 188 12.38 18.09 -10.64
C GLN A 188 13.31 17.58 -9.51
N ILE A 189 13.73 16.31 -9.57
CA ILE A 189 14.63 15.72 -8.58
C ILE A 189 16.09 15.98 -9.00
N ALA A 190 16.82 16.77 -8.22
CA ALA A 190 18.25 16.98 -8.41
C ALA A 190 19.04 15.65 -8.28
N PRO A 191 20.15 15.45 -9.02
CA PRO A 191 20.91 14.19 -9.02
C PRO A 191 21.36 13.74 -7.62
N GLU A 192 21.79 14.66 -6.77
CA GLU A 192 22.20 14.39 -5.39
C GLU A 192 21.04 13.94 -4.50
N HIS A 193 19.82 14.44 -4.73
CA HIS A 193 18.63 14.02 -3.99
C HIS A 193 18.14 12.66 -4.48
N ARG A 194 18.23 12.41 -5.79
CA ARG A 194 17.99 11.09 -6.39
C ARG A 194 18.89 10.02 -5.75
N ALA A 195 20.18 10.31 -5.60
CA ALA A 195 21.12 9.42 -4.93
C ALA A 195 20.75 9.15 -3.46
N VAL A 196 20.25 10.16 -2.73
CA VAL A 196 19.74 9.97 -1.36
C VAL A 196 18.53 9.03 -1.35
N CYS A 197 17.56 9.26 -2.23
CA CYS A 197 16.36 8.42 -2.34
C CYS A 197 16.73 6.97 -2.66
N GLU A 198 17.56 6.75 -3.70
CA GLU A 198 17.99 5.41 -4.12
C GLU A 198 18.76 4.69 -3.03
N ARG A 199 19.64 5.39 -2.30
CA ARG A 199 20.40 4.80 -1.21
C ARG A 199 19.49 4.38 -0.05
N LEU A 200 18.52 5.22 0.32
CA LEU A 200 17.53 4.90 1.36
C LEU A 200 16.66 3.71 0.93
N VAL A 201 16.08 3.76 -0.26
CA VAL A 201 15.19 2.73 -0.80
C VAL A 201 15.90 1.40 -0.91
N GLY A 202 17.14 1.37 -1.44
CA GLY A 202 17.91 0.14 -1.60
C GLY A 202 18.39 -0.52 -0.30
N SER A 203 18.34 0.18 0.83
CA SER A 203 18.71 -0.37 2.15
C SER A 203 17.57 -0.28 3.17
N PHE A 204 16.33 -0.10 2.73
CA PHE A 204 15.24 0.33 3.61
C PHE A 204 14.93 -0.67 4.72
N ASP A 205 14.82 -1.96 4.41
CA ASP A 205 14.51 -2.98 5.42
C ASP A 205 15.67 -3.13 6.42
N ALA A 206 16.91 -3.10 5.93
CA ALA A 206 18.09 -3.16 6.79
C ALA A 206 18.20 -1.92 7.69
N TYR A 207 17.85 -0.74 7.17
CA TYR A 207 17.78 0.50 7.93
C TYR A 207 16.71 0.42 9.02
N LEU A 208 15.49 -0.01 8.69
CA LEU A 208 14.42 -0.19 9.68
C LEU A 208 14.82 -1.20 10.76
N ALA A 209 15.43 -2.33 10.40
CA ALA A 209 15.94 -3.31 11.37
C ALA A 209 17.03 -2.72 12.28
N ALA A 210 17.93 -1.89 11.75
CA ALA A 210 18.96 -1.22 12.53
C ALA A 210 18.41 -0.16 13.49
N GLU A 211 17.32 0.52 13.12
CA GLU A 211 16.60 1.46 13.99
C GLU A 211 15.60 0.75 14.92
N ALA A 212 15.30 -0.52 14.68
CA ALA A 212 14.49 -1.36 15.55
C ALA A 212 15.25 -1.83 16.82
N GLY A 213 16.58 -1.79 16.80
CA GLY A 213 17.45 -2.33 17.86
C GLY A 213 17.20 -1.76 19.28
N ASP A 214 17.44 -2.59 20.29
CA ASP A 214 17.24 -2.27 21.71
C ASP A 214 18.14 -1.15 22.23
N ASP A 215 19.23 -0.85 21.54
CA ASP A 215 20.17 0.23 21.86
C ASP A 215 19.68 1.61 21.40
N ARG A 216 18.54 1.69 20.69
CA ARG A 216 17.95 2.95 20.22
C ARG A 216 17.08 3.58 21.31
N ILE A 217 17.29 4.88 21.53
CA ILE A 217 16.48 5.65 22.48
C ILE A 217 15.09 5.88 21.87
N ARG A 218 14.07 5.30 22.51
CA ARG A 218 12.68 5.45 22.12
C ARG A 218 11.98 6.54 22.92
N GLY A 219 10.96 7.14 22.32
CA GLY A 219 10.14 8.16 22.94
C GLY A 219 8.86 8.39 22.16
N LEU A 220 8.07 9.34 22.66
CA LEU A 220 6.89 9.82 21.96
C LEU A 220 7.33 10.53 20.68
N VAL A 221 6.66 10.23 19.57
CA VAL A 221 6.87 10.87 18.26
C VAL A 221 5.52 11.43 17.81
N HIS A 222 5.45 12.73 17.57
CA HIS A 222 4.30 13.40 16.96
C HIS A 222 4.06 12.87 15.54
N GLY A 223 5.12 12.67 14.75
CA GLY A 223 5.06 12.06 13.41
C GLY A 223 4.77 13.05 12.28
N ASP A 224 4.16 14.20 12.59
CA ASP A 224 4.01 15.33 11.67
C ASP A 224 4.39 16.69 12.32
N TYR A 225 5.55 16.75 12.98
CA TYR A 225 6.02 17.94 13.71
C TYR A 225 6.58 19.03 12.76
N ARG A 226 5.68 19.75 12.08
CA ARG A 226 5.98 20.79 11.07
C ARG A 226 5.22 22.10 11.30
N LEU A 227 5.57 23.17 10.58
CA LEU A 227 5.09 24.53 10.88
C LEU A 227 3.58 24.70 10.72
N ASP A 228 2.97 24.00 9.78
CA ASP A 228 1.52 24.08 9.56
C ASP A 228 0.73 23.55 10.78
N ASN A 229 1.36 22.72 11.62
CA ASN A 229 0.80 22.19 12.87
C ASN A 229 1.23 23.00 14.11
N MET A 230 1.81 24.19 13.91
CA MET A 230 2.32 25.05 14.97
C MET A 230 1.59 26.40 15.03
N LEU A 231 1.03 26.73 16.18
CA LEU A 231 0.39 28.01 16.47
C LEU A 231 1.29 28.83 17.40
N PHE A 232 1.98 29.83 16.85
CA PHE A 232 2.89 30.70 17.58
C PHE A 232 2.11 31.80 18.32
N GLY A 233 2.25 31.83 19.64
CA GLY A 233 1.56 32.79 20.50
C GLY A 233 1.96 34.23 20.23
N GLN A 234 0.96 35.11 20.14
CA GLN A 234 1.14 36.55 20.04
C GLN A 234 1.04 37.20 21.44
N PRO A 235 1.39 38.50 21.60
CA PRO A 235 1.23 39.18 22.88
C PRO A 235 -0.18 39.01 23.45
N GLY A 236 -0.27 38.45 24.67
CA GLY A 236 -1.54 38.11 25.33
C GLY A 236 -1.98 36.64 25.20
N ALA A 237 -1.22 35.80 24.48
CA ALA A 237 -1.45 34.36 24.45
C ALA A 237 -1.00 33.68 25.75
N ASP A 238 -1.75 32.64 26.14
CA ASP A 238 -1.42 31.82 27.32
C ASP A 238 -0.16 30.97 27.12
N ARG A 239 0.18 30.67 25.86
CA ARG A 239 1.28 29.77 25.48
C ARG A 239 2.12 30.43 24.38
N PRO A 240 3.45 30.29 24.44
CA PRO A 240 4.32 30.79 23.37
C PRO A 240 4.19 29.96 22.07
N LEU A 241 3.83 28.69 22.21
CA LEU A 241 3.57 27.77 21.11
C LEU A 241 2.47 26.78 21.50
N THR A 242 1.56 26.48 20.58
CA THR A 242 0.66 25.33 20.67
C THR A 242 0.88 24.43 19.46
N VAL A 243 1.15 23.14 19.70
CA VAL A 243 1.28 22.09 18.69
C VAL A 243 -0.03 21.32 18.63
N VAL A 244 -0.55 21.18 17.41
CA VAL A 244 -1.84 20.55 17.14
C VAL A 244 -1.67 19.34 16.22
N ASP A 245 -2.75 18.57 16.09
CA ASP A 245 -2.85 17.43 15.18
C ASP A 245 -2.04 16.20 15.58
N TRP A 246 -2.38 15.63 16.74
CA TRP A 246 -1.70 14.49 17.34
C TRP A 246 -2.16 13.12 16.78
N GLN A 247 -2.78 13.10 15.59
CA GLN A 247 -3.35 11.90 14.98
C GLN A 247 -2.29 10.89 14.49
N THR A 248 -1.07 11.35 14.22
CA THR A 248 0.07 10.52 13.81
C THR A 248 0.95 10.08 14.96
N VAL A 249 0.54 10.34 16.21
CA VAL A 249 1.36 10.05 17.39
C VAL A 249 1.69 8.56 17.48
N THR A 250 2.95 8.27 17.77
CA THR A 250 3.46 6.90 17.90
C THR A 250 4.58 6.81 18.91
N TRP A 251 5.00 5.58 19.22
CA TRP A 251 6.19 5.29 20.00
C TRP A 251 7.31 4.84 19.06
N GLY A 252 8.39 5.62 18.98
CA GLY A 252 9.42 5.40 17.98
C GLY A 252 10.78 5.96 18.39
N PRO A 253 11.76 6.02 17.48
CA PRO A 253 13.04 6.67 17.73
C PRO A 253 12.81 8.13 18.16
N ALA A 254 13.29 8.50 19.35
CA ALA A 254 12.88 9.77 19.98
C ALA A 254 13.32 11.05 19.24
N MET A 255 14.27 10.94 18.31
CA MET A 255 14.80 12.07 17.55
C MET A 255 14.07 12.29 16.22
N THR A 256 13.07 11.49 15.89
CA THR A 256 12.33 11.58 14.61
C THR A 256 11.74 12.97 14.39
N ASP A 257 11.03 13.55 15.36
CA ASP A 257 10.43 14.88 15.20
C ASP A 257 11.46 16.01 15.11
N VAL A 258 12.59 15.88 15.82
CA VAL A 258 13.69 16.86 15.74
C VAL A 258 14.29 16.83 14.34
N ALA A 259 14.56 15.64 13.81
CA ALA A 259 15.11 15.45 12.49
C ALA A 259 14.13 15.91 11.39
N TYR A 260 12.86 15.55 11.53
CA TYR A 260 11.80 15.97 10.62
C TYR A 260 11.69 17.50 10.58
N PHE A 261 11.55 18.16 11.74
CA PHE A 261 11.46 19.61 11.82
C PHE A 261 12.68 20.32 11.22
N LEU A 262 13.90 19.89 11.56
CA LEU A 262 15.12 20.48 10.98
C LEU A 262 15.18 20.27 9.45
N GLY A 263 14.65 19.15 8.97
CA GLY A 263 14.64 18.80 7.56
C GLY A 263 13.58 19.50 6.72
N CYS A 264 12.45 19.95 7.28
CA CYS A 264 11.37 20.62 6.53
C CYS A 264 11.21 22.11 6.87
N ALA A 265 11.16 22.45 8.16
CA ALA A 265 10.64 23.72 8.65
C ALA A 265 11.59 24.91 8.49
N LEU A 266 12.85 24.68 8.12
CA LEU A 266 13.88 25.72 8.03
C LEU A 266 14.38 25.89 6.59
N PRO A 267 14.57 27.13 6.12
CA PRO A 267 15.42 27.36 4.95
C PRO A 267 16.82 26.79 5.21
N VAL A 268 17.40 26.13 4.19
CA VAL A 268 18.68 25.40 4.30
C VAL A 268 19.79 26.25 4.94
N GLU A 269 19.93 27.51 4.55
CA GLU A 269 21.00 28.37 5.07
C GLU A 269 20.79 28.79 6.52
N VAL A 270 19.54 28.97 6.95
CA VAL A 270 19.21 29.24 8.36
C VAL A 270 19.53 28.01 9.20
N ARG A 271 19.13 26.82 8.74
CA ARG A 271 19.46 25.55 9.40
C ARG A 271 20.97 25.40 9.59
N ARG A 272 21.77 25.60 8.53
CA ARG A 272 23.24 25.48 8.58
C ARG A 272 23.87 26.47 9.56
N ALA A 273 23.42 27.73 9.54
CA ALA A 273 23.96 28.77 10.42
C ALA A 273 23.65 28.52 11.91
N HIS A 274 22.55 27.83 12.22
CA HIS A 274 22.05 27.66 13.58
C HIS A 274 21.96 26.21 14.06
N TYR A 275 22.52 25.24 13.32
CA TYR A 275 22.29 23.81 13.55
C TYR A 275 22.62 23.35 14.97
N GLU A 276 23.83 23.67 15.45
CA GLU A 276 24.23 23.30 16.81
C GLU A 276 23.43 24.05 17.90
N PRO A 277 23.24 25.38 17.84
CA PRO A 277 22.33 26.09 18.74
C PRO A 277 20.92 25.48 18.83
N LEU A 278 20.35 25.07 17.70
CA LEU A 278 19.02 24.44 17.61
C LEU A 278 18.99 23.11 18.36
N LEU A 279 19.97 22.23 18.13
CA LEU A 279 20.07 20.97 18.86
C LEU A 279 20.30 21.19 20.36
N ARG A 280 21.07 22.21 20.74
CA ARG A 280 21.31 22.55 22.15
C ARG A 280 20.06 23.07 22.84
N ALA A 281 19.21 23.83 22.14
CA ALA A 281 17.93 24.28 22.68
C ALA A 281 17.03 23.09 23.02
N TYR A 282 16.92 22.12 22.11
CA TYR A 282 16.20 20.87 22.36
C TYR A 282 16.80 20.09 23.53
N HIS A 283 18.10 19.79 23.48
CA HIS A 283 18.77 18.98 24.50
C HIS A 283 18.68 19.61 25.90
N GLY A 284 18.88 20.92 26.01
CA GLY A 284 18.74 21.63 27.28
C GLY A 284 17.32 21.59 27.84
N ALA A 285 16.30 21.57 26.97
CA ALA A 285 14.91 21.56 27.38
C ALA A 285 14.38 20.17 27.78
N LEU A 286 15.06 19.08 27.40
CA LEU A 286 14.76 17.72 27.89
C LEU A 286 14.87 17.62 29.43
N GLY A 287 15.66 18.52 30.05
CA GLY A 287 15.85 18.59 31.49
C GLY A 287 16.98 17.69 31.99
N ALA A 288 17.50 18.00 33.18
CA ALA A 288 18.72 17.39 33.72
C ALA A 288 18.63 15.88 34.02
N LYS A 289 17.44 15.29 33.96
CA LYS A 289 17.21 13.86 34.21
C LYS A 289 17.08 13.03 32.92
N ALA A 290 17.10 13.67 31.75
CA ALA A 290 16.96 12.96 30.49
C ALA A 290 18.13 11.96 30.32
N PRO A 291 17.87 10.70 30.00
CA PRO A 291 18.89 9.65 29.89
C PRO A 291 19.71 9.73 28.60
N ILE A 292 20.02 10.94 28.11
CA ILE A 292 20.62 11.15 26.79
C ILE A 292 21.66 12.28 26.81
N SER A 293 22.81 12.04 26.18
CA SER A 293 23.84 13.06 25.98
C SER A 293 23.54 13.95 24.76
N PHE A 294 24.27 15.06 24.64
CA PHE A 294 24.16 15.90 23.45
C PHE A 294 24.65 15.18 22.17
N ASP A 295 25.64 14.29 22.31
CA ASP A 295 26.15 13.51 21.18
C ASP A 295 25.14 12.47 20.70
N ASP A 296 24.38 11.85 21.63
CA ASP A 296 23.29 10.93 21.30
C ASP A 296 22.14 11.66 20.58
N VAL A 297 21.83 12.91 20.96
CA VAL A 297 20.87 13.75 20.21
C VAL A 297 21.37 13.98 18.79
N ARG A 298 22.65 14.34 18.62
CA ARG A 298 23.22 14.57 17.28
C ARG A 298 23.18 13.29 16.42
N ASP A 299 23.55 12.15 17.00
CA ASP A 299 23.53 10.87 16.29
C ASP A 299 22.11 10.42 15.94
N GLY A 300 21.18 10.51 16.89
CA GLY A 300 19.78 10.18 16.66
C GLY A 300 19.14 11.07 15.60
N VAL A 301 19.41 12.38 15.61
CA VAL A 301 18.93 13.29 14.55
C VAL A 301 19.53 12.94 13.19
N ARG A 302 20.83 12.59 13.14
CA ARG A 302 21.48 12.15 11.91
C ARG A 302 20.80 10.90 11.35
N ARG A 303 20.59 9.87 12.17
CA ARG A 303 19.92 8.62 11.78
C ARG A 303 18.50 8.86 11.30
N GLN A 304 17.74 9.70 12.01
CA GLN A 304 16.32 9.91 11.74
C GLN A 304 16.03 10.95 10.63
N SER A 305 17.07 11.57 10.04
CA SER A 305 16.91 12.55 8.94
C SER A 305 16.23 11.97 7.68
N PHE A 306 16.25 10.64 7.51
CA PHE A 306 15.57 9.93 6.43
C PHE A 306 14.05 9.90 6.52
N PHE A 307 13.48 10.11 7.72
CA PHE A 307 12.04 10.03 7.92
C PHE A 307 11.27 10.99 7.01
N GLY A 308 11.76 12.22 6.86
CA GLY A 308 11.14 13.20 5.97
C GLY A 308 11.28 12.90 4.48
N VAL A 309 12.39 12.24 4.07
CA VAL A 309 12.55 11.76 2.68
C VAL A 309 11.50 10.68 2.39
N MET A 310 11.32 9.73 3.31
CA MET A 310 10.30 8.70 3.23
C MET A 310 8.88 9.31 3.15
N MET A 311 8.57 10.27 4.01
CA MET A 311 7.28 10.97 4.00
C MET A 311 7.02 11.68 2.66
N ALA A 312 8.01 12.37 2.10
CA ALA A 312 7.86 13.03 0.80
C ALA A 312 7.54 12.05 -0.34
N ILE A 313 8.21 10.89 -0.37
CA ILE A 313 7.96 9.83 -1.37
C ILE A 313 6.57 9.23 -1.19
N ILE A 314 6.25 8.77 0.02
CA ILE A 314 5.00 8.02 0.28
C ILE A 314 3.80 8.95 0.13
N SER A 315 3.79 10.10 0.78
CA SER A 315 2.63 10.99 0.78
C SER A 315 2.30 11.50 -0.63
N SER A 316 3.30 11.88 -1.43
CA SER A 316 3.06 12.39 -2.79
C SER A 316 2.49 11.33 -3.75
N MET A 317 2.67 10.05 -3.44
CA MET A 317 2.16 8.94 -4.27
C MET A 317 0.78 8.45 -3.82
N LEU A 318 0.36 8.75 -2.59
CA LEU A 318 -0.89 8.27 -2.00
C LEU A 318 -2.00 9.33 -1.88
N VAL A 319 -1.67 10.62 -1.96
CA VAL A 319 -2.68 11.69 -1.90
C VAL A 319 -3.07 12.18 -3.30
N GLU A 320 -4.23 12.84 -3.38
CA GLU A 320 -4.68 13.48 -4.61
C GLU A 320 -3.66 14.52 -5.10
N ARG A 321 -3.38 14.48 -6.40
CA ARG A 321 -2.39 15.34 -7.02
C ARG A 321 -2.94 16.76 -7.21
N THR A 322 -2.19 17.76 -6.77
CA THR A 322 -2.50 19.18 -6.99
C THR A 322 -1.21 19.95 -7.23
N ASP A 323 -1.24 21.05 -7.99
CA ASP A 323 -0.04 21.86 -8.28
C ASP A 323 0.65 22.35 -7.00
N ARG A 324 -0.14 22.78 -6.00
CA ARG A 324 0.38 23.18 -4.68
C ARG A 324 0.95 22.00 -3.89
N GLY A 325 0.31 20.83 -3.98
CA GLY A 325 0.81 19.60 -3.35
C GLY A 325 2.16 19.19 -3.94
N ASP A 326 2.29 19.20 -5.26
CA ASP A 326 3.54 18.90 -5.97
C ASP A 326 4.66 19.87 -5.53
N GLU A 327 4.39 21.19 -5.47
CA GLU A 327 5.36 22.20 -4.99
C GLU A 327 5.80 21.94 -3.53
N MET A 328 4.84 21.64 -2.65
CA MET A 328 5.11 21.33 -1.25
C MET A 328 5.98 20.08 -1.12
N PHE A 329 5.62 18.96 -1.77
CA PHE A 329 6.36 17.70 -1.66
C PHE A 329 7.77 17.80 -2.25
N MET A 330 7.95 18.53 -3.36
CA MET A 330 9.28 18.73 -3.94
C MET A 330 10.15 19.64 -3.07
N THR A 331 9.55 20.65 -2.43
CA THR A 331 10.26 21.49 -1.44
C THR A 331 10.67 20.68 -0.22
N MET A 332 9.76 19.84 0.31
CA MET A 332 10.05 18.94 1.43
C MET A 332 11.17 17.96 1.07
N LEU A 333 11.08 17.28 -0.09
CA LEU A 333 12.10 16.35 -0.55
C LEU A 333 13.47 17.05 -0.61
N GLN A 334 13.54 18.21 -1.27
CA GLN A 334 14.78 18.98 -1.38
C GLN A 334 15.38 19.30 -0.01
N ARG A 335 14.59 19.86 0.92
CA ARG A 335 15.12 20.29 2.23
C ARG A 335 15.55 19.09 3.10
N HIS A 336 14.82 17.97 3.05
CA HIS A 336 15.16 16.74 3.77
C HIS A 336 16.40 16.05 3.18
N CYS A 337 16.47 15.88 1.85
CA CYS A 337 17.66 15.33 1.21
C CYS A 337 18.89 16.19 1.49
N GLN A 338 18.76 17.52 1.48
CA GLN A 338 19.87 18.39 1.85
C GLN A 338 20.27 18.23 3.32
N HIS A 339 19.31 17.98 4.23
CA HIS A 339 19.61 17.70 5.63
C HIS A 339 20.42 16.41 5.79
N VAL A 340 19.98 15.32 5.13
CA VAL A 340 20.69 14.03 5.06
C VAL A 340 22.14 14.23 4.61
N LEU A 341 22.36 15.02 3.55
CA LEU A 341 23.69 15.31 3.04
C LEU A 341 24.52 16.15 4.01
N ASP A 342 23.95 17.22 4.57
CA ASP A 342 24.64 18.14 5.50
C ASP A 342 25.15 17.42 6.76
N VAL A 343 24.42 16.39 7.23
CA VAL A 343 24.79 15.61 8.43
C VAL A 343 25.51 14.30 8.11
N GLY A 344 25.82 14.05 6.83
CA GLY A 344 26.46 12.82 6.37
C GLY A 344 25.67 11.56 6.74
N ALA A 345 24.34 11.61 6.74
CA ALA A 345 23.52 10.49 7.19
C ALA A 345 23.58 9.27 6.26
N LEU A 346 24.03 9.43 5.01
CA LEU A 346 24.24 8.28 4.11
C LEU A 346 25.23 7.25 4.67
N ASP A 347 26.22 7.68 5.46
CA ASP A 347 27.20 6.77 6.07
C ASP A 347 26.60 5.87 7.16
N VAL A 348 25.39 6.20 7.66
CA VAL A 348 24.70 5.37 8.67
C VAL A 348 23.84 4.28 8.02
N LEU A 349 23.57 4.38 6.72
CA LEU A 349 22.75 3.39 6.01
C LEU A 349 23.55 2.10 5.80
N PRO A 350 22.98 0.93 6.12
CA PRO A 350 23.57 -0.35 5.75
C PRO A 350 23.83 -0.43 4.24
N GLU A 351 24.76 -1.26 3.78
CA GLU A 351 24.95 -1.49 2.34
C GLU A 351 23.62 -1.88 1.67
N PRO A 352 23.31 -1.39 0.46
CA PRO A 352 22.09 -1.76 -0.23
C PRO A 352 22.06 -3.26 -0.46
N ILE A 353 20.97 -3.90 -0.06
CA ILE A 353 20.74 -5.32 -0.34
C ILE A 353 19.70 -5.37 -1.43
N VAL A 354 20.07 -5.88 -2.60
CA VAL A 354 19.08 -6.31 -3.60
C VAL A 354 18.40 -7.54 -2.99
N PRO A 355 17.11 -7.47 -2.64
CA PRO A 355 16.44 -8.60 -2.02
C PRO A 355 16.49 -9.80 -2.97
N GLU A 356 16.94 -10.95 -2.51
CA GLU A 356 16.84 -12.18 -3.32
C GLU A 356 15.37 -12.47 -3.60
N PRO A 357 15.00 -12.84 -4.85
CA PRO A 357 13.64 -13.25 -5.16
C PRO A 357 13.16 -14.37 -4.23
N LEU A 358 11.93 -14.26 -3.73
CA LEU A 358 11.38 -15.30 -2.88
C LEU A 358 11.15 -16.58 -3.70
N SER A 359 11.33 -17.73 -3.06
CA SER A 359 10.98 -19.03 -3.61
C SER A 359 10.00 -19.74 -2.67
N PRO A 360 8.96 -20.40 -3.22
CA PRO A 360 8.00 -21.16 -2.44
C PRO A 360 8.66 -22.34 -1.73
N ALA A 361 8.06 -22.75 -0.61
CA ALA A 361 8.37 -24.00 0.07
C ALA A 361 7.66 -25.18 -0.62
N ALA A 362 8.19 -26.40 -0.42
CA ALA A 362 7.55 -27.61 -0.94
C ALA A 362 6.13 -27.82 -0.38
N ASP A 363 5.89 -27.39 0.87
CA ASP A 363 4.59 -27.49 1.52
C ASP A 363 3.55 -26.56 0.89
N ASP A 364 3.97 -25.50 0.19
CA ASP A 364 3.08 -24.58 -0.53
C ASP A 364 2.43 -25.24 -1.77
N GLU A 365 2.79 -26.48 -2.14
CA GLU A 365 2.09 -27.28 -3.16
C GLU A 365 0.79 -27.91 -2.65
N GLY A 366 0.63 -27.99 -1.32
CA GLY A 366 -0.54 -28.57 -0.66
C GLY A 366 -1.68 -27.58 -0.45
N GLU A 367 -2.74 -28.05 0.20
CA GLU A 367 -3.88 -27.23 0.62
C GLU A 367 -3.55 -26.36 1.83
N HIS A 368 -4.04 -25.13 1.84
CA HIS A 368 -3.87 -24.17 2.93
C HIS A 368 -5.13 -24.03 3.78
N ALA A 369 -4.94 -23.68 5.06
CA ALA A 369 -6.06 -23.38 5.94
C ALA A 369 -6.77 -22.10 5.48
N ALA A 370 -8.08 -22.21 5.25
CA ALA A 370 -8.92 -21.06 4.87
C ALA A 370 -9.15 -20.12 6.06
N GLY A 371 -9.10 -18.81 5.79
CA GLY A 371 -9.56 -17.78 6.72
C GLY A 371 -11.10 -17.66 6.72
N ASP A 372 -11.63 -16.76 7.55
CA ASP A 372 -13.08 -16.53 7.68
C ASP A 372 -13.65 -15.59 6.59
N GLU A 373 -12.80 -15.01 5.75
CA GLU A 373 -13.21 -14.02 4.76
C GLU A 373 -14.06 -14.64 3.64
N PRO A 374 -15.21 -14.04 3.25
CA PRO A 374 -16.12 -14.65 2.29
C PRO A 374 -15.50 -15.01 0.94
N LEU A 375 -14.54 -14.20 0.47
CA LEU A 375 -13.86 -14.37 -0.81
C LEU A 375 -12.47 -15.00 -0.67
N TRP A 376 -12.18 -15.68 0.44
CA TRP A 376 -10.98 -16.51 0.53
C TRP A 376 -11.04 -17.59 -0.56
N ASN A 377 -9.98 -17.67 -1.36
CA ASN A 377 -9.86 -18.59 -2.49
C ASN A 377 -8.50 -19.27 -2.48
N GLU A 378 -8.50 -20.56 -2.81
CA GLU A 378 -7.30 -21.30 -3.20
C GLU A 378 -7.39 -21.67 -4.67
N SER A 379 -6.32 -21.48 -5.45
CA SER A 379 -6.37 -21.65 -6.89
C SER A 379 -5.09 -22.21 -7.48
N TRP A 380 -5.23 -23.33 -8.19
CA TRP A 380 -4.19 -23.96 -8.99
C TRP A 380 -4.46 -23.73 -10.47
N TYR A 381 -3.40 -23.41 -11.21
CA TYR A 381 -3.46 -23.08 -12.62
C TYR A 381 -2.31 -23.74 -13.41
N TYR A 382 -2.65 -24.20 -14.61
CA TYR A 382 -1.75 -24.91 -15.51
C TYR A 382 -2.03 -24.51 -16.96
N ASP A 383 -1.02 -24.18 -17.74
CA ASP A 383 -1.18 -24.01 -19.19
C ASP A 383 -0.10 -24.68 -20.03
N PHE A 384 -0.39 -24.80 -21.31
CA PHE A 384 0.52 -25.32 -22.32
C PHE A 384 0.22 -24.71 -23.68
N VAL A 385 1.22 -24.67 -24.55
CA VAL A 385 1.08 -24.23 -25.94
C VAL A 385 2.03 -25.01 -26.85
N ASP A 386 1.50 -25.55 -27.93
CA ASP A 386 2.27 -26.15 -29.02
C ASP A 386 2.08 -25.34 -30.32
N PRO A 387 3.02 -24.46 -30.67
CA PRO A 387 2.93 -23.67 -31.90
C PRO A 387 3.02 -24.53 -33.18
N ARG A 388 3.55 -25.76 -33.12
CA ARG A 388 3.67 -26.65 -34.28
C ARG A 388 2.34 -27.29 -34.62
N GLN A 389 1.55 -27.61 -33.60
CA GLN A 389 0.18 -28.11 -33.75
C GLN A 389 -0.86 -26.99 -33.82
N GLU A 390 -0.45 -25.74 -33.54
CA GLU A 390 -1.31 -24.57 -33.37
C GLU A 390 -2.41 -24.79 -32.32
N ILE A 391 -2.04 -25.41 -31.19
CA ILE A 391 -2.95 -25.72 -30.08
C ILE A 391 -2.38 -25.16 -28.80
N GLY A 392 -3.25 -24.56 -27.97
CA GLY A 392 -2.97 -24.31 -26.57
C GLY A 392 -4.12 -24.79 -25.70
N GLY A 393 -3.84 -25.00 -24.42
CA GLY A 393 -4.89 -25.17 -23.43
C GLY A 393 -4.48 -24.73 -22.04
N TRP A 394 -5.47 -24.64 -21.16
CA TRP A 394 -5.25 -24.34 -19.76
C TRP A 394 -6.28 -25.03 -18.87
N VAL A 395 -5.86 -25.34 -17.65
CA VAL A 395 -6.68 -25.95 -16.59
C VAL A 395 -6.58 -25.08 -15.34
N ARG A 396 -7.71 -24.89 -14.65
CA ARG A 396 -7.77 -24.20 -13.37
C ARG A 396 -8.73 -24.89 -12.41
N LEU A 397 -8.30 -25.01 -11.16
CA LEU A 397 -9.17 -25.27 -10.01
C LEU A 397 -9.16 -24.03 -9.12
N GLY A 398 -10.33 -23.56 -8.71
CA GLY A 398 -10.51 -22.54 -7.69
C GLY A 398 -11.46 -23.05 -6.60
N LEU A 399 -10.98 -23.18 -5.36
CA LEU A 399 -11.79 -23.55 -4.21
C LEU A 399 -12.23 -22.30 -3.44
N TYR A 400 -13.52 -22.20 -3.12
CA TYR A 400 -14.09 -21.14 -2.30
C TYR A 400 -14.83 -21.76 -1.11
N PRO A 401 -14.12 -22.15 -0.04
CA PRO A 401 -14.72 -22.83 1.10
C PRO A 401 -15.88 -22.05 1.74
N ASN A 402 -15.72 -20.73 1.87
CA ASN A 402 -16.71 -19.85 2.51
C ASN A 402 -17.93 -19.57 1.63
N LEU A 403 -17.81 -19.73 0.30
CA LEU A 403 -18.93 -19.70 -0.63
C LEU A 403 -19.51 -21.10 -0.91
N LYS A 404 -18.87 -22.16 -0.40
CA LYS A 404 -19.20 -23.57 -0.70
C LYS A 404 -19.24 -23.84 -2.20
N ALA A 405 -18.29 -23.27 -2.94
CA ALA A 405 -18.20 -23.39 -4.39
C ALA A 405 -16.82 -23.88 -4.82
N SER A 406 -16.77 -24.57 -5.95
CA SER A 406 -15.55 -24.86 -6.68
C SER A 406 -15.71 -24.43 -8.13
N TRP A 407 -14.66 -23.83 -8.68
CA TRP A 407 -14.59 -23.35 -10.05
C TRP A 407 -13.58 -24.21 -10.80
N VAL A 408 -14.08 -25.05 -11.70
CA VAL A 408 -13.26 -25.94 -12.52
C VAL A 408 -13.31 -25.47 -13.96
N ASN A 409 -12.14 -25.26 -14.55
CA ASN A 409 -11.99 -24.85 -15.94
C ASN A 409 -10.96 -25.74 -16.63
N GLY A 410 -11.25 -26.16 -17.86
CA GLY A 410 -10.33 -26.83 -18.76
C GLY A 410 -10.66 -26.48 -20.18
N LEU A 411 -9.79 -25.75 -20.85
CA LEU A 411 -10.05 -25.25 -22.19
C LEU A 411 -8.93 -25.61 -23.16
N VAL A 412 -9.30 -25.86 -24.42
CA VAL A 412 -8.39 -26.12 -25.54
C VAL A 412 -8.81 -25.24 -26.71
N CYS A 413 -7.86 -24.55 -27.33
CA CYS A 413 -8.13 -23.65 -28.44
C CYS A 413 -6.97 -23.55 -29.44
N GLY A 414 -7.27 -23.05 -30.62
CA GLY A 414 -6.31 -22.83 -31.71
C GLY A 414 -6.95 -22.04 -32.85
N PRO A 415 -6.15 -21.50 -33.78
CA PRO A 415 -6.66 -20.83 -34.95
C PRO A 415 -7.46 -21.81 -35.83
N GLY A 416 -8.64 -21.39 -36.29
CA GLY A 416 -9.45 -22.15 -37.24
C GLY A 416 -10.11 -23.41 -36.68
N ILE A 417 -10.06 -23.64 -35.37
CA ILE A 417 -10.80 -24.70 -34.68
C ILE A 417 -11.76 -24.11 -33.63
N PRO A 418 -12.80 -24.85 -33.21
CA PRO A 418 -13.62 -24.43 -32.08
C PRO A 418 -12.79 -24.32 -30.80
N THR A 419 -13.20 -23.43 -29.90
CA THR A 419 -12.76 -23.47 -28.51
C THR A 419 -13.55 -24.57 -27.79
N TYR A 420 -12.84 -25.51 -27.20
CA TYR A 420 -13.42 -26.61 -26.44
C TYR A 420 -13.30 -26.31 -24.95
N ALA A 421 -14.41 -26.38 -24.21
CA ALA A 421 -14.45 -25.95 -22.82
C ALA A 421 -15.16 -26.97 -21.92
N LEU A 422 -14.47 -27.35 -20.84
CA LEU A 422 -15.00 -27.96 -19.62
C LEU A 422 -15.08 -26.86 -18.57
N ILE A 423 -16.29 -26.44 -18.20
CA ILE A 423 -16.51 -25.38 -17.21
C ILE A 423 -17.55 -25.86 -16.21
N ASP A 424 -17.21 -25.82 -14.92
CA ASP A 424 -18.12 -26.05 -13.81
C ASP A 424 -17.87 -25.00 -12.73
N PHE A 425 -18.71 -23.96 -12.72
CA PHE A 425 -18.70 -22.91 -11.68
C PHE A 425 -19.67 -23.21 -10.54
N GLU A 426 -20.57 -24.18 -10.73
CA GLU A 426 -21.61 -24.53 -9.76
C GLU A 426 -21.19 -25.67 -8.83
N GLY A 427 -20.03 -26.29 -9.08
CA GLY A 427 -19.54 -27.42 -8.30
C GLY A 427 -20.40 -28.66 -8.49
N THR A 428 -20.92 -28.88 -9.69
CA THR A 428 -21.79 -30.03 -10.01
C THR A 428 -21.09 -31.37 -9.86
N GLY A 429 -19.75 -31.41 -9.98
CA GLY A 429 -18.96 -32.63 -9.96
C GLY A 429 -19.02 -33.41 -11.29
N ALA A 430 -19.49 -32.77 -12.36
CA ALA A 430 -19.57 -33.36 -13.71
C ALA A 430 -18.20 -33.53 -14.40
N ILE A 431 -17.15 -32.90 -13.85
CA ILE A 431 -15.78 -32.97 -14.35
C ILE A 431 -14.95 -33.78 -13.35
N ASP A 432 -14.34 -34.86 -13.84
CA ASP A 432 -13.34 -35.61 -13.08
C ASP A 432 -11.99 -34.91 -13.23
N LEU A 433 -11.50 -34.27 -12.16
CA LEU A 433 -10.22 -33.56 -12.13
C LEU A 433 -9.36 -34.12 -11.00
N VAL A 434 -8.16 -34.58 -11.35
CA VAL A 434 -7.14 -35.00 -10.38
C VAL A 434 -5.89 -34.16 -10.60
N LEU A 435 -5.44 -33.54 -9.52
CA LEU A 435 -4.21 -32.76 -9.42
C LEU A 435 -3.23 -33.53 -8.54
N THR A 436 -1.99 -33.71 -8.97
CA THR A 436 -0.99 -34.47 -8.21
C THR A 436 0.39 -33.85 -8.33
N ALA A 437 0.90 -33.32 -7.20
CA ALA A 437 2.31 -32.98 -7.03
C ALA A 437 3.15 -34.27 -6.98
N VAL A 438 3.61 -34.75 -8.14
CA VAL A 438 4.45 -35.97 -8.24
C VAL A 438 5.77 -35.76 -7.51
N GLU A 439 6.34 -34.58 -7.68
CA GLU A 439 7.53 -34.11 -6.97
C GLU A 439 7.34 -32.61 -6.73
N PRO A 440 7.11 -32.17 -5.48
CA PRO A 440 6.81 -30.77 -5.16
C PRO A 440 7.78 -29.80 -5.84
N LEU A 441 7.23 -28.74 -6.45
CA LEU A 441 7.92 -27.69 -7.20
C LEU A 441 8.68 -28.15 -8.45
N GLN A 442 8.71 -29.45 -8.76
CA GLN A 442 9.46 -30.01 -9.90
C GLN A 442 8.57 -30.69 -10.94
N ARG A 443 7.65 -31.54 -10.52
CA ARG A 443 6.79 -32.32 -11.43
C ARG A 443 5.36 -32.39 -10.92
N TYR A 444 4.42 -32.10 -11.81
CA TYR A 444 3.01 -32.07 -11.49
C TYR A 444 2.18 -32.73 -12.58
N ARG A 445 1.23 -33.57 -12.20
CA ARG A 445 0.34 -34.25 -13.13
C ARG A 445 -1.09 -33.75 -12.97
N VAL A 446 -1.72 -33.49 -14.11
CA VAL A 446 -3.14 -33.12 -14.21
C VAL A 446 -3.84 -34.14 -15.10
N THR A 447 -4.89 -34.77 -14.57
CA THR A 447 -5.83 -35.54 -15.37
C THR A 447 -7.20 -34.91 -15.27
N MET A 448 -7.84 -34.68 -16.42
CA MET A 448 -9.15 -34.04 -16.50
C MET A 448 -9.99 -34.78 -17.52
N HIS A 449 -11.22 -35.15 -17.18
CA HIS A 449 -12.16 -35.79 -18.09
C HIS A 449 -13.59 -35.33 -17.84
N GLY A 450 -14.33 -35.05 -18.91
CA GLY A 450 -15.74 -34.78 -18.80
C GLY A 450 -16.41 -34.40 -20.11
N ARG A 451 -17.70 -34.12 -20.00
CA ARG A 451 -18.53 -33.66 -21.11
C ARG A 451 -18.58 -32.14 -21.13
N GLY A 452 -17.91 -31.55 -22.11
CA GLY A 452 -17.82 -30.12 -22.32
C GLY A 452 -18.62 -29.63 -23.52
N GLN A 453 -18.25 -28.45 -24.00
CA GLN A 453 -18.88 -27.80 -25.14
C GLN A 453 -17.83 -27.23 -26.12
N ALA A 454 -18.13 -27.31 -27.42
CA ALA A 454 -17.36 -26.75 -28.51
C ALA A 454 -18.02 -25.45 -29.02
N TYR A 455 -17.22 -24.41 -29.19
CA TYR A 455 -17.63 -23.06 -29.55
C TYR A 455 -16.92 -22.59 -30.82
N ASP A 456 -17.65 -22.44 -31.93
CA ASP A 456 -17.08 -21.91 -33.18
C ASP A 456 -16.75 -20.41 -33.06
N ASP A 457 -17.56 -19.68 -32.29
CA ASP A 457 -17.25 -18.31 -31.85
C ASP A 457 -16.81 -18.37 -30.38
N PRO A 458 -15.52 -18.18 -30.06
CA PRO A 458 -15.05 -18.18 -28.69
C PRO A 458 -15.69 -17.08 -27.82
N ALA A 459 -16.17 -15.99 -28.42
CA ALA A 459 -16.82 -14.91 -27.67
C ALA A 459 -18.20 -15.31 -27.12
N ALA A 460 -18.80 -16.40 -27.61
CA ALA A 460 -20.02 -16.99 -27.07
C ALA A 460 -19.91 -17.34 -25.58
N LEU A 461 -18.71 -17.76 -25.13
CA LEU A 461 -18.41 -18.02 -23.73
C LEU A 461 -18.55 -16.75 -22.86
N LEU A 462 -18.13 -15.59 -23.36
CA LEU A 462 -18.28 -14.29 -22.66
C LEU A 462 -19.74 -13.82 -22.62
N ARG A 463 -20.59 -14.32 -23.52
CA ARG A 463 -22.03 -14.03 -23.56
C ARG A 463 -22.87 -15.08 -22.83
N ASN A 464 -22.23 -16.06 -22.19
CA ASN A 464 -22.88 -17.20 -21.55
C ASN A 464 -23.82 -17.98 -22.50
N GLU A 465 -23.44 -18.10 -23.77
CA GLU A 465 -24.17 -18.88 -24.76
C GLU A 465 -23.77 -20.36 -24.69
N SER A 466 -24.62 -21.25 -25.21
CA SER A 466 -24.36 -22.70 -25.21
C SER A 466 -23.59 -23.14 -26.45
N GLY A 467 -22.53 -23.93 -26.26
CA GLY A 467 -21.83 -24.62 -27.35
C GLY A 467 -22.40 -26.00 -27.69
N ARG A 468 -21.79 -26.68 -28.66
CA ARG A 468 -22.14 -28.07 -29.03
C ARG A 468 -21.49 -29.07 -28.07
N PRO A 469 -22.20 -30.09 -27.56
CA PRO A 469 -21.61 -31.05 -26.63
C PRO A 469 -20.42 -31.81 -27.24
N VAL A 470 -19.36 -32.00 -26.46
CA VAL A 470 -18.15 -32.74 -26.85
C VAL A 470 -17.52 -33.41 -25.62
N GLU A 471 -16.86 -34.55 -25.80
CA GLU A 471 -16.04 -35.16 -24.74
C GLU A 471 -14.62 -34.60 -24.81
N ILE A 472 -14.06 -34.27 -23.64
CA ILE A 472 -12.71 -33.71 -23.52
C ILE A 472 -11.98 -34.51 -22.44
N ALA A 473 -10.77 -34.98 -22.77
CA ALA A 473 -9.87 -35.62 -21.83
C ALA A 473 -8.47 -35.02 -21.95
N MET A 474 -7.82 -34.76 -20.82
CA MET A 474 -6.45 -34.28 -20.73
C MET A 474 -5.68 -35.14 -19.73
N GLU A 475 -4.50 -35.60 -20.12
CA GLU A 475 -3.55 -36.31 -19.26
C GLU A 475 -2.17 -35.71 -19.51
N LEU A 476 -1.76 -34.77 -18.66
CA LEU A 476 -0.62 -33.90 -18.90
C LEU A 476 0.28 -33.85 -17.66
N GLU A 477 1.59 -33.77 -17.88
CA GLU A 477 2.62 -33.60 -16.86
C GLU A 477 3.44 -32.35 -17.14
N TRP A 478 3.55 -31.47 -16.14
CA TRP A 478 4.38 -30.28 -16.13
C TRP A 478 5.69 -30.59 -15.41
N THR A 479 6.81 -30.29 -16.05
CA THR A 479 8.15 -30.38 -15.48
C THR A 479 8.77 -28.99 -15.41
N THR A 480 9.17 -28.55 -14.22
CA THR A 480 9.75 -27.23 -13.98
C THR A 480 11.07 -27.06 -14.72
N VAL A 481 11.24 -25.95 -15.44
CA VAL A 481 12.48 -25.62 -16.19
C VAL A 481 13.12 -24.30 -15.76
N GLY A 482 12.45 -23.51 -14.93
CA GLY A 482 12.98 -22.28 -14.34
C GLY A 482 13.02 -22.31 -12.82
N ARG A 483 13.35 -21.15 -12.23
CA ARG A 483 13.30 -20.95 -10.78
C ARG A 483 11.85 -20.66 -10.35
N PRO A 484 11.33 -21.38 -9.35
CA PRO A 484 10.12 -21.00 -8.65
C PRO A 484 10.16 -19.57 -8.10
N TYR A 485 9.21 -18.74 -8.51
CA TYR A 485 9.09 -17.35 -8.09
C TYR A 485 7.88 -17.15 -7.19
N GLN A 486 8.08 -16.71 -5.96
CA GLN A 486 7.02 -16.37 -5.02
C GLN A 486 6.83 -14.85 -4.96
N TYR A 487 5.57 -14.44 -4.96
CA TYR A 487 5.19 -13.04 -4.85
C TYR A 487 5.48 -12.53 -3.43
N ARG A 488 5.92 -11.28 -3.33
CA ARG A 488 6.14 -10.60 -2.04
C ARG A 488 4.85 -10.05 -1.42
N VAL A 489 3.86 -9.73 -2.25
CA VAL A 489 2.68 -8.97 -1.84
C VAL A 489 1.44 -9.83 -1.60
N THR A 490 1.39 -11.03 -2.17
CA THR A 490 0.24 -11.93 -2.05
C THR A 490 0.74 -13.38 -1.93
N PRO A 491 -0.02 -14.27 -1.27
CA PRO A 491 0.33 -15.68 -1.16
C PRO A 491 0.11 -16.35 -2.53
N ARG A 492 1.18 -16.38 -3.32
CA ARG A 492 1.19 -16.88 -4.70
C ARG A 492 2.60 -17.20 -5.14
N TYR A 493 2.75 -18.22 -5.97
CA TYR A 493 3.97 -18.45 -6.71
C TYR A 493 3.67 -18.89 -8.15
N GLU A 494 4.65 -18.68 -9.03
CA GLU A 494 4.57 -19.07 -10.43
C GLU A 494 5.93 -19.50 -10.98
N PHE A 495 5.94 -20.40 -11.95
CA PHE A 495 7.17 -20.78 -12.65
C PHE A 495 6.98 -21.51 -13.97
N PRO A 496 7.98 -21.42 -14.88
CA PRO A 496 7.90 -21.97 -16.21
C PRO A 496 8.20 -23.46 -16.21
N CYS A 497 7.48 -24.17 -17.08
CA CYS A 497 7.51 -25.61 -17.22
C CYS A 497 7.62 -26.03 -18.70
N THR A 498 8.03 -27.26 -18.91
CA THR A 498 7.71 -28.01 -20.12
C THR A 498 6.56 -28.97 -19.84
N VAL A 499 5.74 -29.23 -20.86
CA VAL A 499 4.52 -30.03 -20.74
C VAL A 499 4.55 -31.19 -21.73
N SER A 500 4.25 -32.38 -21.22
CA SER A 500 4.20 -33.63 -21.99
C SER A 500 2.93 -34.41 -21.65
N GLY A 501 2.36 -35.11 -22.63
CA GLY A 501 1.17 -35.94 -22.43
C GLY A 501 0.20 -35.89 -23.60
N THR A 502 -1.08 -36.09 -23.32
CA THR A 502 -2.12 -36.17 -24.36
C THR A 502 -3.37 -35.37 -24.05
N VAL A 503 -3.99 -34.85 -25.10
CA VAL A 503 -5.34 -34.27 -25.06
C VAL A 503 -6.20 -34.98 -26.11
N ARG A 504 -7.36 -35.47 -25.69
CA ARG A 504 -8.39 -36.03 -26.57
C ARG A 504 -9.58 -35.09 -26.62
N VAL A 505 -9.92 -34.62 -27.81
CA VAL A 505 -11.04 -33.69 -28.01
C VAL A 505 -11.59 -33.84 -29.41
N ASP A 506 -12.91 -33.86 -29.54
CA ASP A 506 -13.63 -33.89 -30.83
C ASP A 506 -13.16 -35.01 -31.78
N GLY A 507 -12.89 -36.19 -31.20
CA GLY A 507 -12.41 -37.37 -31.93
C GLY A 507 -10.93 -37.31 -32.35
N ARG A 508 -10.18 -36.29 -31.94
CA ARG A 508 -8.73 -36.15 -32.17
C ARG A 508 -7.97 -36.52 -30.90
N GLU A 509 -6.81 -37.12 -31.08
CA GLU A 509 -5.80 -37.29 -30.02
C GLU A 509 -4.58 -36.44 -30.40
N LEU A 510 -4.20 -35.53 -29.50
CA LEU A 510 -3.06 -34.64 -29.62
C LEU A 510 -2.00 -35.08 -28.62
N THR A 511 -0.76 -35.22 -29.06
CA THR A 511 0.36 -35.61 -28.20
C THR A 511 1.34 -34.45 -28.09
N PHE A 512 1.77 -34.16 -26.87
CA PHE A 512 2.70 -33.09 -26.55
C PHE A 512 4.00 -33.66 -26.01
N THR A 513 5.13 -33.07 -26.40
CA THR A 513 6.46 -33.46 -25.93
C THR A 513 7.26 -32.20 -25.66
N ASP A 514 7.45 -31.94 -24.38
CA ASP A 514 8.21 -30.83 -23.81
C ASP A 514 7.83 -29.46 -24.39
N VAL A 515 6.53 -29.22 -24.56
CA VAL A 515 6.02 -27.94 -25.08
C VAL A 515 5.99 -26.89 -23.97
N PRO A 516 6.14 -25.59 -24.27
CA PRO A 516 6.11 -24.55 -23.24
C PRO A 516 4.80 -24.52 -22.44
N GLY A 517 4.91 -24.24 -21.15
CA GLY A 517 3.77 -24.00 -20.26
C GLY A 517 4.16 -23.36 -18.94
N GLN A 518 3.17 -23.00 -18.13
CA GLN A 518 3.33 -22.35 -16.83
C GLN A 518 2.51 -23.08 -15.76
N ARG A 519 3.01 -23.02 -14.53
CA ARG A 519 2.25 -23.36 -13.32
C ARG A 519 2.12 -22.15 -12.40
N ASP A 520 0.97 -22.06 -11.76
CA ASP A 520 0.66 -21.07 -10.73
C ASP A 520 -0.16 -21.73 -9.60
N HIS A 521 0.17 -21.39 -8.35
CA HIS A 521 -0.64 -21.72 -7.19
C HIS A 521 -0.73 -20.51 -6.27
N SER A 522 -1.93 -20.26 -5.74
CA SER A 522 -2.23 -19.03 -5.04
C SER A 522 -3.37 -19.21 -4.03
N TRP A 523 -3.26 -18.59 -2.86
CA TRP A 523 -4.25 -18.69 -1.77
C TRP A 523 -4.52 -17.32 -1.13
N GLY A 524 -5.64 -17.18 -0.42
CA GLY A 524 -6.04 -15.92 0.24
C GLY A 524 -7.22 -15.20 -0.43
N VAL A 525 -7.53 -13.99 0.06
CA VAL A 525 -8.70 -13.22 -0.38
C VAL A 525 -8.52 -12.66 -1.79
N ARG A 526 -9.46 -12.95 -2.69
CA ARG A 526 -9.47 -12.44 -4.07
C ARG A 526 -10.86 -12.01 -4.50
N ASP A 527 -11.04 -10.70 -4.68
CA ASP A 527 -12.20 -10.14 -5.36
C ASP A 527 -11.85 -9.89 -6.83
N TRP A 528 -12.26 -10.82 -7.70
CA TRP A 528 -12.10 -10.72 -9.16
C TRP A 528 -12.80 -9.49 -9.75
N TRP A 529 -13.73 -8.89 -9.01
CA TRP A 529 -14.58 -7.79 -9.46
C TRP A 529 -14.20 -6.43 -8.87
N ALA A 530 -13.06 -6.35 -8.18
CA ALA A 530 -12.58 -5.11 -7.55
C ALA A 530 -11.55 -4.34 -8.40
N MET A 531 -10.86 -5.00 -9.34
CA MET A 531 -9.77 -4.42 -10.10
C MET A 531 -9.57 -5.12 -11.44
N ASP A 532 -9.04 -4.39 -12.43
CA ASP A 532 -8.66 -4.95 -13.72
C ASP A 532 -7.19 -5.39 -13.69
N TRP A 533 -6.81 -6.34 -14.55
CA TRP A 533 -5.39 -6.68 -14.74
C TRP A 533 -5.12 -7.34 -16.08
N VAL A 534 -3.84 -7.36 -16.44
CA VAL A 534 -3.29 -8.19 -17.54
C VAL A 534 -2.20 -9.07 -16.98
N TRP A 535 -2.38 -10.39 -17.05
CA TRP A 535 -1.38 -11.39 -16.65
C TRP A 535 -0.75 -12.03 -17.88
N SER A 536 0.53 -12.41 -17.78
CA SER A 536 1.27 -13.07 -18.86
C SER A 536 2.27 -14.10 -18.33
N ALA A 537 2.43 -15.18 -19.10
CA ALA A 537 3.54 -16.12 -19.02
C ALA A 537 4.03 -16.43 -20.43
N LEU A 538 5.25 -15.99 -20.75
CA LEU A 538 5.84 -16.08 -22.08
C LEU A 538 7.16 -16.86 -22.02
N HIS A 539 7.43 -17.62 -23.07
CA HIS A 539 8.61 -18.45 -23.23
C HIS A 539 9.24 -18.13 -24.58
N LEU A 540 10.45 -17.56 -24.54
CA LEU A 540 11.21 -17.20 -25.74
C LEU A 540 12.03 -18.39 -26.23
N ASP A 541 12.28 -18.42 -27.53
CA ASP A 541 12.99 -19.49 -28.22
C ASP A 541 14.48 -19.61 -27.79
N ASP A 542 15.03 -18.54 -27.18
CA ASP A 542 16.38 -18.53 -26.62
C ASP A 542 16.47 -19.18 -25.22
N GLY A 543 15.33 -19.61 -24.65
CA GLY A 543 15.24 -20.17 -23.30
C GLY A 543 14.92 -19.15 -22.21
N THR A 544 14.70 -17.88 -22.56
CA THR A 544 14.25 -16.87 -21.61
C THR A 544 12.77 -17.11 -21.25
N HIS A 545 12.45 -17.06 -19.96
CA HIS A 545 11.07 -17.09 -19.48
C HIS A 545 10.67 -15.74 -18.88
N LEU A 546 9.48 -15.27 -19.23
CA LEU A 546 8.95 -13.98 -18.81
C LEU A 546 7.61 -14.21 -18.13
N HIS A 547 7.41 -13.57 -17.00
CA HIS A 547 6.12 -13.52 -16.33
C HIS A 547 5.88 -12.10 -15.85
N GLY A 548 4.65 -11.60 -16.02
CA GLY A 548 4.28 -10.30 -15.52
C GLY A 548 2.78 -10.16 -15.34
N VAL A 549 2.38 -9.45 -14.29
CA VAL A 549 1.02 -8.96 -14.08
C VAL A 549 1.03 -7.43 -13.99
N ASP A 550 0.20 -6.77 -14.78
CA ASP A 550 -0.11 -5.34 -14.72
C ASP A 550 -1.48 -5.19 -14.04
N ILE A 551 -1.49 -4.76 -12.78
CA ILE A 551 -2.68 -4.62 -11.93
C ILE A 551 -3.14 -3.17 -11.92
N ARG A 552 -4.45 -2.97 -12.11
CA ARG A 552 -5.09 -1.67 -12.28
C ARG A 552 -6.22 -1.50 -11.27
N ILE A 553 -5.88 -0.93 -10.12
CA ILE A 553 -6.83 -0.61 -9.05
C ILE A 553 -7.32 0.82 -9.25
N PRO A 554 -8.64 1.08 -9.29
CA PRO A 554 -9.18 2.44 -9.40
C PRO A 554 -8.63 3.36 -8.29
N GLY A 555 -8.06 4.50 -8.70
CA GLY A 555 -7.50 5.49 -7.77
C GLY A 555 -6.11 5.18 -7.22
N ALA A 556 -5.51 4.03 -7.56
CA ALA A 556 -4.15 3.68 -7.14
C ALA A 556 -3.13 3.86 -8.29
N PRO A 557 -1.84 4.07 -7.98
CA PRO A 557 -0.77 4.01 -8.97
C PRO A 557 -0.69 2.63 -9.68
N PRO A 558 -0.14 2.56 -10.90
CA PRO A 558 0.13 1.30 -11.58
C PRO A 558 0.97 0.37 -10.71
N PHE A 559 0.59 -0.91 -10.68
CA PHE A 559 1.26 -1.91 -9.86
C PHE A 559 1.62 -3.13 -10.72
N GLY A 560 2.89 -3.50 -10.73
CA GLY A 560 3.40 -4.61 -11.53
C GLY A 560 4.21 -5.60 -10.70
N VAL A 561 4.03 -6.89 -10.96
CA VAL A 561 4.81 -7.98 -10.33
C VAL A 561 5.20 -9.01 -11.39
N GLY A 562 6.39 -9.59 -11.29
CA GLY A 562 6.77 -10.67 -12.17
C GLY A 562 8.28 -10.92 -12.21
N TYR A 563 8.73 -11.62 -13.25
CA TYR A 563 10.14 -11.92 -13.46
C TYR A 563 10.56 -11.95 -14.92
N VAL A 564 11.87 -11.79 -15.13
CA VAL A 564 12.60 -12.21 -16.33
C VAL A 564 13.62 -13.26 -15.89
N GLN A 565 13.62 -14.43 -16.53
CA GLN A 565 14.57 -15.52 -16.28
C GLN A 565 15.35 -15.84 -17.55
N PRO A 566 16.51 -15.21 -17.76
CA PRO A 566 17.40 -15.58 -18.86
C PRO A 566 18.08 -16.94 -18.60
N PRO A 567 18.42 -17.69 -19.66
CA PRO A 567 19.04 -19.00 -19.52
C PRO A 567 20.42 -18.92 -18.85
N GLY A 568 20.59 -19.62 -17.72
CA GLY A 568 21.87 -19.69 -17.00
C GLY A 568 22.21 -18.44 -16.16
N GLU A 569 21.32 -17.45 -16.10
CA GLU A 569 21.49 -16.24 -15.30
C GLU A 569 20.57 -16.25 -14.06
N PRO A 570 20.81 -15.38 -13.07
CA PRO A 570 19.87 -15.15 -11.98
C PRO A 570 18.51 -14.65 -12.47
N LEU A 571 17.45 -15.00 -11.76
CA LEU A 571 16.13 -14.41 -11.96
C LEU A 571 16.19 -12.91 -11.67
N ILE A 572 15.62 -12.11 -12.57
CA ILE A 572 15.43 -10.68 -12.42
C ILE A 572 13.98 -10.45 -11.98
N GLU A 573 13.78 -9.97 -10.75
CA GLU A 573 12.44 -9.63 -10.26
C GLU A 573 12.01 -8.27 -10.83
N LEU A 574 10.79 -8.22 -11.38
CA LEU A 574 10.24 -7.02 -12.00
C LEU A 574 9.74 -6.03 -10.95
N GLN A 575 10.02 -4.75 -11.20
CA GLN A 575 9.53 -3.61 -10.41
C GLN A 575 8.33 -2.95 -11.09
N THR A 576 8.28 -2.96 -12.42
CA THR A 576 7.16 -2.44 -13.20
C THR A 576 6.81 -3.38 -14.34
N VAL A 577 5.51 -3.57 -14.53
CA VAL A 577 4.92 -4.29 -15.66
C VAL A 577 3.81 -3.40 -16.20
N THR A 578 3.86 -3.07 -17.48
CA THR A 578 2.77 -2.32 -18.14
C THR A 578 2.30 -3.07 -19.37
N ALA A 579 0.98 -3.20 -19.52
CA ALA A 579 0.36 -3.81 -20.68
C ALA A 579 -0.44 -2.80 -21.49
N GLN A 580 -0.30 -2.85 -22.81
CA GLN A 580 -1.08 -2.05 -23.76
C GLN A 580 -1.75 -2.98 -24.75
N GLN A 581 -3.07 -3.07 -24.67
CA GLN A 581 -3.85 -4.08 -25.35
C GLN A 581 -4.92 -3.50 -26.27
N SER A 582 -5.20 -4.20 -27.36
CA SER A 582 -6.32 -3.91 -28.25
C SER A 582 -7.32 -5.06 -28.25
N PHE A 583 -8.60 -4.73 -28.32
CA PHE A 583 -9.69 -5.71 -28.40
C PHE A 583 -10.46 -5.55 -29.70
N SER A 584 -11.05 -6.64 -30.16
CA SER A 584 -12.12 -6.61 -31.16
C SER A 584 -13.48 -6.30 -30.52
N ASP A 585 -14.46 -5.96 -31.34
CA ASP A 585 -15.80 -5.54 -30.89
C ASP A 585 -16.56 -6.62 -30.11
N ASN A 586 -16.17 -7.89 -30.23
CA ASN A 586 -16.76 -9.01 -29.50
C ASN A 586 -16.15 -9.23 -28.11
N GLY A 587 -15.22 -8.36 -27.68
CA GLY A 587 -14.56 -8.43 -26.38
C GLY A 587 -13.33 -9.34 -26.32
N LEU A 588 -12.92 -9.95 -27.44
CA LEU A 588 -11.72 -10.78 -27.52
C LEU A 588 -10.45 -9.95 -27.85
N PRO A 589 -9.31 -10.24 -27.21
CA PRO A 589 -8.06 -9.50 -27.39
C PRO A 589 -7.41 -9.78 -28.75
N LEU A 590 -6.81 -8.78 -29.39
CA LEU A 590 -6.11 -8.99 -30.66
C LEU A 590 -4.60 -9.05 -30.47
N GLN A 591 -4.08 -8.11 -29.68
CA GLN A 591 -2.66 -7.92 -29.45
C GLN A 591 -2.45 -7.29 -28.08
N THR A 592 -1.30 -7.55 -27.45
CA THR A 592 -0.86 -6.86 -26.24
C THR A 592 0.64 -6.61 -26.29
N THR A 593 1.06 -5.38 -26.01
CA THR A 593 2.46 -5.01 -25.81
C THR A 593 2.73 -4.92 -24.32
N LEU A 594 3.74 -5.65 -23.85
CA LEU A 594 4.21 -5.65 -22.47
C LEU A 594 5.55 -4.92 -22.39
N THR A 595 5.74 -4.11 -21.35
CA THR A 595 7.04 -3.55 -20.98
C THR A 595 7.39 -4.00 -19.56
N LEU A 596 8.56 -4.63 -19.42
CA LEU A 596 9.03 -5.30 -18.21
C LEU A 596 10.34 -4.65 -17.73
N THR A 597 10.35 -4.14 -16.50
CA THR A 597 11.52 -3.47 -15.91
C THR A 597 11.71 -3.91 -14.45
N PRO A 598 12.95 -4.17 -13.98
CA PRO A 598 14.20 -4.25 -14.73
C PRO A 598 14.26 -5.47 -15.68
N GLY A 599 15.19 -5.43 -16.65
CA GLY A 599 15.34 -6.44 -17.70
C GLY A 599 15.14 -5.89 -19.11
N ASP A 600 14.57 -4.67 -19.21
CA ASP A 600 14.41 -3.87 -20.42
C ASP A 600 13.78 -4.65 -21.59
N VAL A 601 12.80 -5.50 -21.28
CA VAL A 601 12.09 -6.30 -22.28
C VAL A 601 10.78 -5.63 -22.66
N THR A 602 10.67 -5.25 -23.94
CA THR A 602 9.38 -4.93 -24.56
C THR A 602 8.96 -6.08 -25.45
N ALA A 603 7.81 -6.70 -25.17
CA ALA A 603 7.31 -7.88 -25.88
C ALA A 603 5.93 -7.61 -26.48
N THR A 604 5.76 -7.88 -27.77
CA THR A 604 4.47 -7.80 -28.47
C THR A 604 3.93 -9.21 -28.64
N ALA A 605 2.77 -9.48 -28.04
CA ALA A 605 2.05 -10.74 -28.12
C ALA A 605 0.87 -10.61 -29.09
N GLU A 606 0.89 -11.40 -30.16
CA GLU A 606 -0.17 -11.50 -31.17
C GLU A 606 -1.02 -12.74 -30.91
N VAL A 607 -2.32 -12.54 -30.65
CA VAL A 607 -3.22 -13.61 -30.22
C VAL A 607 -3.48 -14.61 -31.34
N ARG A 608 -3.43 -15.90 -31.02
CA ARG A 608 -3.62 -17.01 -31.97
C ARG A 608 -4.82 -17.90 -31.65
N GLY A 609 -5.19 -18.05 -30.38
CA GLY A 609 -6.34 -18.86 -29.97
C GLY A 609 -6.97 -18.33 -28.69
N HIS A 610 -8.30 -18.34 -28.63
CA HIS A 610 -9.08 -17.79 -27.52
C HIS A 610 -9.70 -18.89 -26.66
N ALA A 611 -9.54 -18.78 -25.35
CA ALA A 611 -10.16 -19.65 -24.37
C ALA A 611 -10.70 -18.81 -23.19
N PRO A 612 -11.67 -17.91 -23.43
CA PRO A 612 -12.19 -17.00 -22.42
C PRO A 612 -13.15 -17.70 -21.45
N VAL A 613 -13.38 -17.10 -20.29
CA VAL A 613 -14.51 -17.43 -19.42
C VAL A 613 -15.22 -16.16 -18.95
N LEU A 614 -16.49 -16.32 -18.57
CA LEU A 614 -17.29 -15.26 -17.94
C LEU A 614 -17.33 -15.49 -16.43
N LEU A 615 -16.98 -14.46 -15.66
CA LEU A 615 -17.00 -14.53 -14.20
C LEU A 615 -18.17 -13.70 -13.65
N THR A 616 -19.11 -14.35 -13.00
CA THR A 616 -20.26 -13.70 -12.35
C THR A 616 -20.16 -13.85 -10.85
N SER A 617 -20.19 -12.74 -10.12
CA SER A 617 -20.14 -12.75 -8.66
C SER A 617 -21.48 -13.17 -8.06
N PRO A 618 -21.51 -13.58 -6.78
CA PRO A 618 -22.76 -13.86 -6.07
C PRO A 618 -23.73 -12.66 -6.02
N ASP A 619 -23.19 -11.42 -6.05
CA ASP A 619 -23.96 -10.17 -6.07
C ASP A 619 -24.25 -9.65 -7.49
N GLY A 620 -23.90 -10.40 -8.55
CA GLY A 620 -24.26 -10.12 -9.94
C GLY A 620 -23.31 -9.20 -10.71
N ARG A 621 -22.15 -8.83 -10.14
CA ARG A 621 -21.06 -8.16 -10.87
C ARG A 621 -20.50 -9.11 -11.92
N ILE A 622 -20.12 -8.56 -13.07
CA ILE A 622 -19.63 -9.32 -14.21
C ILE A 622 -18.19 -8.90 -14.51
N SER A 623 -17.31 -9.89 -14.67
CA SER A 623 -16.00 -9.69 -15.28
C SER A 623 -15.87 -10.56 -16.53
N HIS A 624 -15.46 -9.91 -17.63
CA HIS A 624 -15.02 -10.62 -18.81
C HIS A 624 -13.57 -11.05 -18.58
N PHE A 625 -13.32 -12.35 -18.74
CA PHE A 625 -12.03 -12.93 -18.45
C PHE A 625 -11.46 -13.67 -19.67
N PRO A 626 -11.13 -12.94 -20.75
CA PRO A 626 -10.46 -13.53 -21.88
C PRO A 626 -9.09 -14.07 -21.49
N ARG A 627 -8.78 -15.25 -22.03
CA ARG A 627 -7.47 -15.86 -21.99
C ARG A 627 -7.13 -16.32 -23.39
N ALA A 628 -5.87 -16.17 -23.77
CA ALA A 628 -5.44 -16.52 -25.11
C ALA A 628 -3.98 -16.91 -25.13
N TRP A 629 -3.64 -17.87 -25.99
CA TRP A 629 -2.26 -18.09 -26.35
C TRP A 629 -1.86 -17.20 -27.52
N ALA A 630 -0.61 -16.78 -27.54
CA ALA A 630 -0.07 -15.83 -28.49
C ALA A 630 1.33 -16.23 -28.97
N THR A 631 1.67 -15.77 -30.17
CA THR A 631 3.06 -15.67 -30.61
C THR A 631 3.64 -14.35 -30.14
N VAL A 632 4.92 -14.35 -29.75
CA VAL A 632 5.59 -13.21 -29.14
C VAL A 632 6.76 -12.77 -30.00
N THR A 633 6.93 -11.46 -30.16
CA THR A 633 8.15 -10.84 -30.70
C THR A 633 8.59 -9.71 -29.78
N THR A 634 9.85 -9.73 -29.35
CA THR A 634 10.44 -8.66 -28.53
C THR A 634 11.02 -7.54 -29.39
N ALA A 635 11.19 -6.35 -28.82
CA ALA A 635 11.76 -5.19 -29.51
C ALA A 635 13.22 -5.42 -29.99
N ASP A 636 13.96 -6.31 -29.33
CA ASP A 636 15.31 -6.74 -29.73
C ASP A 636 15.32 -7.92 -30.75
N GLY A 637 14.14 -8.37 -31.20
CA GLY A 637 13.98 -9.33 -32.29
C GLY A 637 13.93 -10.81 -31.87
N ARG A 638 13.87 -11.13 -30.58
CA ARG A 638 13.62 -12.49 -30.10
C ARG A 638 12.16 -12.87 -30.31
N THR A 639 11.92 -14.17 -30.49
CA THR A 639 10.60 -14.74 -30.73
C THR A 639 10.24 -15.76 -29.66
N GLY A 640 8.96 -16.04 -29.52
CA GLY A 640 8.47 -17.03 -28.57
C GLY A 640 6.96 -17.23 -28.61
N VAL A 641 6.44 -17.87 -27.58
CA VAL A 641 5.01 -18.13 -27.38
C VAL A 641 4.64 -17.97 -25.92
N GLY A 642 3.34 -17.90 -25.63
CA GLY A 642 2.88 -17.88 -24.25
C GLY A 642 1.40 -17.64 -24.12
N TRP A 643 0.97 -17.52 -22.86
CA TRP A 643 -0.40 -17.21 -22.50
C TRP A 643 -0.51 -15.81 -21.91
N LEU A 644 -1.64 -15.18 -22.23
CA LEU A 644 -2.06 -13.93 -21.63
C LEU A 644 -3.50 -14.07 -21.13
N GLU A 645 -3.80 -13.30 -20.11
CA GLU A 645 -5.08 -13.21 -19.44
C GLU A 645 -5.41 -11.74 -19.21
N TRP A 646 -6.68 -11.37 -19.37
CA TRP A 646 -7.16 -10.04 -19.02
C TRP A 646 -8.39 -10.18 -18.13
N ASN A 647 -8.36 -9.61 -16.93
CA ASN A 647 -9.57 -9.42 -16.13
C ASN A 647 -10.14 -8.04 -16.39
N ARG A 648 -11.42 -8.00 -16.81
CA ARG A 648 -12.07 -6.76 -17.24
C ARG A 648 -13.45 -6.65 -16.62
N ASN A 649 -13.54 -5.84 -15.57
CA ASN A 649 -14.80 -5.60 -14.89
C ASN A 649 -15.73 -4.78 -15.77
N GLN A 650 -16.97 -5.26 -15.92
CA GLN A 650 -17.98 -4.56 -16.68
C GLN A 650 -18.69 -3.59 -15.74
N THR A 651 -18.74 -2.31 -16.12
CA THR A 651 -19.58 -1.34 -15.42
C THR A 651 -21.04 -1.72 -15.59
N THR A 652 -21.75 -1.90 -14.48
CA THR A 652 -23.19 -2.17 -14.44
C THR A 652 -24.04 -1.02 -14.93
#